data_AF-A0A4Y8TYY3-F1
#
_entry.id   AF-A0A4Y8TYY3-F1
#
_cell.length_a   1.000
_cell.length_b   1.000
_cell.length_c   1.000
_cell.angle_alpha   90.00
_cell.angle_beta   90.00
_cell.angle_gamma   90.00
#
_symmetry.space_group_name_H-M   'P 1'
#
loop_
_entity.id
_entity.type
_entity.pdbx_description
1 polymer ?
#
loop_
_entity_poly.entity_id
_entity_poly.type
_entity_poly.pdbx_seq_one_letter_code
_entity_poly.pdbx_strand_id
1 'polypeptide(L)'
;MSFKIFNKPDYFVIKAESNVDNELLSQRTESFEDFRVTDLLGFAITESDFLSDATTTTVDVSLPELALAHGEWTAVAARDGEAGPEYLFLADRFGYSPVFYSLADPNNIVVSNSFQGVVLGMRNLDVELTLNLPYYSTLISSNSPTFQNSHLHATMANEIRLLSSDNMLFVCDEGVSFVDRDLPGGLSNLNDYSNAIQQGIDHISNVFNTMGRNAELNARITLTGGVDSRLCLSLASLSDSFDRLTVSTIDPRRWSGRKGQRTINRDMVISNRIRKDYNLEWWEQPNRRKVSTDFVESLAAFQSYRSNFSYTFMPSAAHTRYAESVMTVRGGGGEILRVDASIEKIARKYEEYKESQPENVMDEAKWYAEYVLSGSLLDGLLAEEAKDLIVSEYPEGYGESFLERISYLYLSHRYRGHFGHQRQTTSTNDIILHPLSNSYLLRAARLITFEELVQGKMVKDLFHRSNPALLDYTFASDDWSVRLTGQTGPESEYESLEWIPDYSNVPRGSKSEFDKGRGPKKQSSNPGIDYIELSMQYLTTAFGTLERYMPTSLLNDMSSLHRAVLNRVSAGKFIPGYAVAKAASAIDVFFPRANTGNPRYLKCRTKPSSGAIPTSDTSSFSIQRDEFKDLDFPSGQLRIEQEENILIATLHGFLSNSNLNEFAFYTYKNSERIATQWYSDKPYTVIWNPDHDAEYSVQVFVRSAESKRMIGKCIQQVRIP
;
A
#
# COMPACT_ATOMS: atom_id res chain seq x y z
N MET A 1 -0.97 20.77 9.13
CA MET A 1 -1.08 19.33 9.45
C MET A 1 0.23 18.82 10.06
N SER A 2 0.20 18.16 11.23
CA SER A 2 1.36 17.52 11.84
C SER A 2 1.44 16.05 11.41
N PHE A 3 2.38 15.71 10.53
CA PHE A 3 2.48 14.37 9.94
C PHE A 3 3.34 13.43 10.80
N LYS A 4 2.85 12.19 10.99
CA LYS A 4 3.58 11.10 11.62
C LYS A 4 4.29 10.29 10.54
N ILE A 5 5.56 9.94 10.75
CA ILE A 5 6.37 9.13 9.83
C ILE A 5 5.96 7.65 9.89
N PHE A 6 5.42 7.22 11.04
CA PHE A 6 4.91 5.88 11.27
C PHE A 6 3.42 5.95 11.58
N ASN A 7 2.61 5.26 10.78
CA ASN A 7 1.21 5.03 11.10
C ASN A 7 1.09 3.84 12.04
N LYS A 8 0.30 3.98 13.10
CA LYS A 8 -0.20 2.82 13.82
C LYS A 8 -1.19 2.11 12.88
N PRO A 9 -1.10 0.79 12.69
CA PRO A 9 -2.09 0.09 11.90
C PRO A 9 -3.41 0.11 12.66
N ASP A 10 -4.44 0.68 12.04
CA ASP A 10 -5.80 0.49 12.51
C ASP A 10 -6.31 -0.84 11.91
N TYR A 11 -6.92 -1.67 12.75
CA TYR A 11 -7.54 -2.92 12.32
C TYR A 11 -8.86 -3.13 13.05
N PHE A 12 -9.76 -3.80 12.35
CA PHE A 12 -11.09 -4.10 12.79
C PHE A 12 -11.17 -5.60 13.08
N VAL A 13 -11.71 -5.95 14.24
CA VAL A 13 -12.08 -7.32 14.60
C VAL A 13 -13.60 -7.36 14.66
N ILE A 14 -14.22 -8.01 13.68
CA ILE A 14 -15.68 -8.08 13.58
C ILE A 14 -16.12 -9.46 14.03
N LYS A 15 -17.04 -9.51 15.00
CA LYS A 15 -17.66 -10.77 15.42
C LYS A 15 -18.85 -11.10 14.50
N ALA A 16 -18.64 -12.03 13.58
CA ALA A 16 -19.62 -12.57 12.65
C ALA A 16 -19.23 -14.03 12.31
N GLU A 17 -20.18 -14.85 11.87
CA GLU A 17 -19.84 -16.20 11.37
C GLU A 17 -18.94 -16.04 10.14
N SER A 18 -17.77 -16.69 10.12
CA SER A 18 -16.79 -16.50 9.03
C SER A 18 -17.13 -17.30 7.77
N ASN A 19 -18.34 -17.88 7.71
CA ASN A 19 -18.82 -18.61 6.55
C ASN A 19 -18.97 -17.63 5.39
N VAL A 20 -18.21 -17.87 4.31
CA VAL A 20 -18.39 -17.16 3.05
C VAL A 20 -19.58 -17.78 2.36
N ASP A 21 -20.68 -17.04 2.30
CA ASP A 21 -21.86 -17.44 1.56
C ASP A 21 -22.04 -16.52 0.35
N ASN A 22 -21.68 -17.05 -0.82
CA ASN A 22 -21.82 -16.34 -2.10
C ASN A 22 -23.28 -16.28 -2.58
N GLU A 23 -24.20 -17.12 -2.05
CA GLU A 23 -25.61 -17.10 -2.43
C GLU A 23 -26.36 -15.92 -1.80
N LEU A 24 -25.96 -15.47 -0.59
CA LEU A 24 -26.52 -14.32 0.13
C LEU A 24 -26.63 -13.05 -0.73
N LEU A 25 -25.72 -12.86 -1.69
CA LEU A 25 -25.66 -11.68 -2.54
C LEU A 25 -26.64 -11.69 -3.71
N SER A 26 -26.92 -12.86 -4.28
CA SER A 26 -27.76 -12.99 -5.47
C SER A 26 -29.22 -12.56 -5.23
N GLN A 27 -29.62 -12.43 -3.96
CA GLN A 27 -30.98 -12.11 -3.54
C GLN A 27 -31.14 -10.66 -3.01
N ARG A 28 -30.05 -9.94 -2.74
CA ARG A 28 -30.10 -8.61 -2.13
C ARG A 28 -29.94 -7.51 -3.18
N THR A 29 -31.05 -7.04 -3.75
CA THR A 29 -31.12 -5.79 -4.55
C THR A 29 -31.15 -4.56 -3.64
N GLU A 30 -30.22 -4.47 -2.69
CA GLU A 30 -30.30 -3.48 -1.62
C GLU A 30 -29.71 -2.14 -2.04
N SER A 31 -30.34 -1.06 -1.57
CA SER A 31 -29.84 0.30 -1.78
C SER A 31 -28.58 0.55 -0.96
N PHE A 32 -27.53 1.07 -1.59
CA PHE A 32 -26.31 1.52 -0.91
C PHE A 32 -26.43 2.93 -0.33
N GLU A 33 -27.56 3.62 -0.55
CA GLU A 33 -27.78 4.99 -0.07
C GLU A 33 -27.90 5.10 1.45
N ASP A 34 -28.24 4.01 2.14
CA ASP A 34 -28.41 4.00 3.60
C ASP A 34 -27.08 3.81 4.35
N PHE A 35 -26.03 3.38 3.64
CA PHE A 35 -24.70 3.27 4.24
C PHE A 35 -24.12 4.66 4.54
N ARG A 36 -23.53 4.80 5.72
CA ARG A 36 -22.78 5.98 6.15
C ARG A 36 -21.33 5.61 6.37
N VAL A 37 -20.42 6.42 5.84
CA VAL A 37 -18.98 6.22 6.02
C VAL A 37 -18.64 6.55 7.47
N THR A 38 -18.28 5.53 8.25
CA THR A 38 -17.92 5.69 9.68
C THR A 38 -16.43 5.92 9.85
N ASP A 39 -15.62 5.38 8.94
CA ASP A 39 -14.17 5.49 8.98
C ASP A 39 -13.61 5.71 7.58
N LEU A 40 -12.63 6.62 7.49
CA LEU A 40 -11.84 6.86 6.28
C LEU A 40 -10.37 6.96 6.67
N LEU A 41 -9.54 6.15 6.03
CA LEU A 41 -8.10 6.15 6.17
C LEU A 41 -7.47 6.55 4.84
N GLY A 42 -6.47 7.44 4.89
CA GLY A 42 -5.85 7.99 3.69
C GLY A 42 -6.57 9.25 3.20
N PHE A 43 -6.70 9.38 1.89
CA PHE A 43 -7.12 10.61 1.25
C PHE A 43 -8.05 10.35 0.04
N ALA A 44 -9.18 11.05 0.01
CA ALA A 44 -10.15 10.99 -1.07
C ALA A 44 -10.52 12.38 -1.58
N ILE A 45 -10.71 12.53 -2.89
CA ILE A 45 -11.27 13.72 -3.54
C ILE A 45 -12.56 13.33 -4.21
N THR A 46 -13.65 13.98 -3.80
CA THR A 46 -14.95 13.87 -4.45
C THR A 46 -15.19 15.10 -5.31
N GLU A 47 -16.34 15.13 -6.00
CA GLU A 47 -16.76 16.35 -6.69
C GLU A 47 -17.10 17.50 -5.73
N SER A 48 -17.41 17.20 -4.47
CA SER A 48 -17.85 18.18 -3.48
C SER A 48 -16.78 18.54 -2.46
N ASP A 49 -15.88 17.61 -2.11
CA ASP A 49 -14.99 17.78 -0.97
C ASP A 49 -13.60 17.11 -1.14
N PHE A 50 -12.68 17.53 -0.28
CA PHE A 50 -11.34 16.99 -0.09
C PHE A 50 -11.29 16.35 1.31
N LEU A 51 -11.24 15.02 1.37
CA LEU A 51 -11.34 14.24 2.60
C LEU A 51 -9.98 13.65 2.99
N SER A 52 -9.55 13.83 4.24
CA SER A 52 -8.32 13.23 4.78
C SER A 52 -8.49 12.75 6.21
N ASP A 53 -7.87 11.61 6.52
CA ASP A 53 -7.77 11.03 7.87
C ASP A 53 -7.20 12.00 8.93
N ALA A 54 -6.40 12.99 8.52
CA ALA A 54 -5.83 13.99 9.41
C ALA A 54 -6.82 15.05 9.90
N THR A 55 -8.00 15.16 9.28
CA THR A 55 -8.89 16.33 9.43
C THR A 55 -10.29 16.04 9.95
N THR A 56 -10.78 14.80 9.89
CA THR A 56 -12.21 14.52 10.14
C THR A 56 -12.40 13.46 11.23
N THR A 57 -13.11 13.84 12.31
CA THR A 57 -13.64 12.90 13.31
C THR A 57 -14.96 12.25 12.87
N THR A 58 -15.61 12.81 11.85
CA THR A 58 -16.83 12.32 11.21
C THR A 58 -16.76 12.66 9.73
N VAL A 59 -16.94 11.68 8.84
CA VAL A 59 -16.91 11.88 7.39
C VAL A 59 -18.35 12.01 6.90
N ASP A 60 -18.76 13.21 6.53
CA ASP A 60 -20.11 13.46 6.00
C ASP A 60 -20.12 13.28 4.48
N VAL A 61 -19.82 12.06 4.03
CA VAL A 61 -19.84 11.68 2.61
C VAL A 61 -20.72 10.45 2.42
N SER A 62 -21.54 10.48 1.38
CA SER A 62 -22.34 9.31 1.02
C SER A 62 -21.45 8.20 0.45
N LEU A 63 -21.84 6.93 0.66
CA LEU A 63 -21.11 5.81 0.07
C LEU A 63 -21.07 5.87 -1.47
N PRO A 64 -22.15 6.22 -2.19
CA PRO A 64 -22.10 6.40 -3.65
C PRO A 64 -21.09 7.45 -4.12
N GLU A 65 -21.00 8.59 -3.43
CA GLU A 65 -20.04 9.63 -3.77
C GLU A 65 -18.60 9.20 -3.48
N LEU A 66 -18.35 8.63 -2.29
CA LEU A 66 -17.02 8.12 -1.95
C LEU A 66 -16.61 6.98 -2.89
N ALA A 67 -17.54 6.14 -3.33
CA ALA A 67 -17.28 5.04 -4.24
C ALA A 67 -16.64 5.48 -5.56
N LEU A 68 -16.91 6.72 -5.98
CA LEU A 68 -16.38 7.34 -7.20
C LEU A 68 -15.15 8.23 -6.96
N ALA A 69 -14.78 8.44 -5.71
CA ALA A 69 -13.73 9.38 -5.32
C ALA A 69 -12.32 8.96 -5.80
N HIS A 70 -11.53 9.96 -6.17
CA HIS A 70 -10.11 9.80 -6.50
C HIS A 70 -9.24 9.78 -5.24
N GLY A 71 -8.06 9.16 -5.33
CA GLY A 71 -7.05 9.19 -4.27
C GLY A 71 -6.60 7.80 -3.85
N GLU A 72 -6.09 7.70 -2.63
CA GLU A 72 -5.60 6.46 -2.04
C GLU A 72 -6.20 6.37 -0.63
N TRP A 73 -7.28 5.61 -0.53
CA TRP A 73 -8.09 5.56 0.67
C TRP A 73 -8.71 4.19 0.91
N THR A 74 -8.98 3.89 2.17
CA THR A 74 -9.76 2.75 2.63
C THR A 74 -10.86 3.26 3.55
N ALA A 75 -12.05 2.71 3.44
CA ALA A 75 -13.20 3.13 4.24
C ALA A 75 -13.92 1.96 4.88
N VAL A 76 -14.61 2.27 5.98
CA VAL A 76 -15.67 1.43 6.54
C VAL A 76 -16.96 2.22 6.44
N ALA A 77 -17.98 1.62 5.85
CA ALA A 77 -19.33 2.13 5.89
C ALA A 77 -20.22 1.20 6.70
N ALA A 78 -21.16 1.76 7.43
CA ALA A 78 -22.10 1.01 8.26
C ALA A 78 -23.54 1.45 8.00
N ARG A 79 -24.48 0.54 8.22
CA ARG A 79 -25.91 0.83 8.38
C ARG A 79 -26.53 -0.09 9.41
N ASP A 80 -27.69 0.30 9.92
CA ASP A 80 -28.53 -0.58 10.73
C ASP A 80 -29.41 -1.42 9.79
N GLY A 81 -29.09 -2.72 9.65
CA GLY A 81 -29.91 -3.68 8.90
C GLY A 81 -31.01 -4.31 9.75
N GLU A 82 -31.92 -5.07 9.12
CA GLU A 82 -33.04 -5.71 9.82
C GLU A 82 -32.59 -6.71 10.89
N ALA A 83 -31.52 -7.45 10.63
CA ALA A 83 -30.94 -8.46 11.54
C ALA A 83 -29.88 -7.88 12.51
N GLY A 84 -29.45 -6.63 12.27
CA GLY A 84 -28.44 -5.94 13.06
C GLY A 84 -27.52 -5.08 12.19
N PRO A 85 -26.45 -4.50 12.78
CA PRO A 85 -25.52 -3.65 12.05
C PRO A 85 -24.79 -4.41 10.92
N GLU A 86 -24.75 -3.79 9.76
CA GLU A 86 -24.05 -4.29 8.57
C GLU A 86 -22.90 -3.35 8.22
N TYR A 87 -21.80 -3.93 7.74
CA TYR A 87 -20.58 -3.20 7.45
C TYR A 87 -20.08 -3.50 6.04
N LEU A 88 -19.54 -2.47 5.39
CA LEU A 88 -18.84 -2.56 4.11
C LEU A 88 -17.40 -2.08 4.30
N PHE A 89 -16.45 -2.92 3.91
CA PHE A 89 -15.03 -2.56 3.82
C PHE A 89 -14.64 -2.45 2.36
N LEU A 90 -14.07 -1.30 1.99
CA LEU A 90 -13.71 -1.00 0.61
C LEU A 90 -12.53 -0.05 0.55
N ALA A 91 -11.91 0.03 -0.61
CA ALA A 91 -10.88 1.01 -0.94
C ALA A 91 -11.24 1.78 -2.21
N ASP A 92 -10.33 2.68 -2.60
CA ASP A 92 -10.36 3.31 -3.91
C ASP A 92 -10.51 2.27 -5.04
N ARG A 93 -11.12 2.69 -6.16
CA ARG A 93 -11.51 1.79 -7.26
C ARG A 93 -10.33 1.00 -7.85
N PHE A 94 -9.11 1.50 -7.71
CA PHE A 94 -7.91 0.93 -8.30
C PHE A 94 -7.07 0.16 -7.28
N GLY A 95 -7.54 0.06 -6.03
CA GLY A 95 -6.84 -0.63 -4.95
C GLY A 95 -5.47 -0.05 -4.64
N TYR A 96 -5.28 1.27 -4.81
CA TYR A 96 -4.05 1.96 -4.40
C TYR A 96 -3.82 1.85 -2.90
N SER A 97 -4.89 1.90 -2.10
CA SER A 97 -4.86 1.53 -0.70
C SER A 97 -5.33 0.07 -0.56
N PRO A 98 -4.47 -0.85 -0.09
CA PRO A 98 -4.86 -2.24 0.03
C PRO A 98 -5.86 -2.44 1.17
N VAL A 99 -6.75 -3.42 1.02
CA VAL A 99 -7.55 -3.98 2.11
C VAL A 99 -7.14 -5.43 2.30
N PHE A 100 -6.51 -5.70 3.43
CA PHE A 100 -6.16 -7.05 3.85
C PHE A 100 -7.25 -7.60 4.76
N TYR A 101 -7.56 -8.88 4.61
CA TYR A 101 -8.52 -9.55 5.46
C TYR A 101 -8.11 -10.99 5.79
N SER A 102 -8.66 -11.53 6.87
CA SER A 102 -8.56 -12.95 7.23
C SER A 102 -9.90 -13.46 7.73
N LEU A 103 -10.21 -14.69 7.30
CA LEU A 103 -11.40 -15.47 7.68
C LEU A 103 -11.00 -16.78 8.39
N ALA A 104 -9.75 -16.87 8.86
CA ALA A 104 -9.24 -18.11 9.43
C ALA A 104 -9.82 -18.42 10.83
N ASP A 105 -10.33 -17.41 11.55
CA ASP A 105 -11.12 -17.65 12.76
C ASP A 105 -12.60 -17.87 12.39
N PRO A 106 -13.26 -18.94 12.88
CA PRO A 106 -14.63 -19.27 12.50
C PRO A 106 -15.70 -18.25 12.95
N ASN A 107 -15.37 -17.40 13.94
CA ASN A 107 -16.32 -16.50 14.59
C ASN A 107 -15.96 -15.02 14.45
N ASN A 108 -14.84 -14.72 13.80
CA ASN A 108 -14.31 -13.37 13.70
C ASN A 108 -13.67 -13.15 12.34
N ILE A 109 -13.84 -11.93 11.85
CA ILE A 109 -13.18 -11.43 10.64
C ILE A 109 -12.22 -10.36 11.08
N VAL A 110 -11.00 -10.40 10.56
CA VAL A 110 -10.02 -9.35 10.79
C VAL A 110 -9.80 -8.61 9.49
N VAL A 111 -9.97 -7.29 9.50
CA VAL A 111 -9.78 -6.42 8.32
C VAL A 111 -8.87 -5.25 8.68
N SER A 112 -7.93 -4.91 7.80
CA SER A 112 -7.07 -3.73 7.95
C SER A 112 -6.60 -3.22 6.60
N ASN A 113 -6.25 -1.94 6.54
CA ASN A 113 -5.55 -1.37 5.38
C ASN A 113 -4.01 -1.60 5.42
N SER A 114 -3.57 -2.49 6.31
CA SER A 114 -2.17 -2.89 6.45
C SER A 114 -2.08 -4.37 6.79
N PHE A 115 -1.11 -5.06 6.18
CA PHE A 115 -0.89 -6.48 6.43
C PHE A 115 -0.57 -6.76 7.92
N GLN A 116 0.30 -5.92 8.50
CA GLN A 116 0.68 -6.01 9.90
C GLN A 116 -0.51 -5.84 10.85
N GLY A 117 -1.50 -5.01 10.49
CA GLY A 117 -2.73 -4.86 11.27
C GLY A 117 -3.54 -6.16 11.33
N VAL A 118 -3.66 -6.89 10.21
CA VAL A 118 -4.31 -8.21 10.21
C VAL A 118 -3.52 -9.21 11.03
N VAL A 119 -2.19 -9.26 10.88
CA VAL A 119 -1.32 -10.15 11.68
C VAL A 119 -1.52 -9.94 13.18
N LEU A 120 -1.56 -8.68 13.63
CA LEU A 120 -1.80 -8.34 15.04
C LEU A 120 -3.21 -8.73 15.49
N GLY A 121 -4.23 -8.51 14.66
CA GLY A 121 -5.60 -8.93 14.94
C GLY A 121 -5.73 -10.44 15.08
N MET A 122 -5.11 -11.23 14.19
CA MET A 122 -5.14 -12.69 14.23
C MET A 122 -4.44 -13.25 15.48
N ARG A 123 -3.32 -12.63 15.90
CA ARG A 123 -2.65 -13.00 17.16
C ARG A 123 -3.48 -12.73 18.40
N ASN A 124 -4.24 -11.64 18.41
CA ASN A 124 -5.16 -11.35 19.51
C ASN A 124 -6.32 -12.35 19.61
N LEU A 125 -6.55 -13.12 18.54
CA LEU A 125 -7.51 -14.23 18.47
C LEU A 125 -6.82 -15.59 18.66
N ASP A 126 -5.55 -15.62 19.06
CA ASP A 126 -4.74 -16.83 19.21
C ASP A 126 -4.67 -17.71 17.93
N VAL A 127 -4.80 -17.10 16.75
CA VAL A 127 -4.65 -17.80 15.47
C VAL A 127 -3.18 -17.81 15.06
N GLU A 128 -2.65 -19.01 14.85
CA GLU A 128 -1.31 -19.22 14.32
C GLU A 128 -1.30 -18.95 12.80
N LEU A 129 -0.31 -18.17 12.35
CA LEU A 129 -0.13 -17.83 10.95
C LEU A 129 1.00 -18.65 10.35
N THR A 130 0.85 -19.03 9.08
CA THR A 130 1.84 -19.81 8.35
C THR A 130 2.32 -19.09 7.09
N LEU A 131 3.60 -19.29 6.74
CA LEU A 131 4.18 -18.67 5.55
C LEU A 131 3.61 -19.34 4.28
N ASN A 132 3.12 -18.53 3.34
CA ASN A 132 2.77 -18.97 1.99
C ASN A 132 4.06 -19.16 1.18
N LEU A 133 4.61 -20.38 1.26
CA LEU A 133 5.89 -20.72 0.66
C LEU A 133 5.92 -20.62 -0.87
N PRO A 134 4.92 -21.13 -1.62
CA PRO A 134 4.87 -20.96 -3.08
C PRO A 134 4.92 -19.48 -3.49
N TYR A 135 4.18 -18.62 -2.79
CA TYR A 135 4.17 -17.19 -3.07
C TYR A 135 5.49 -16.51 -2.70
N TYR A 136 6.01 -16.78 -1.50
CA TYR A 136 7.29 -16.22 -1.04
C TYR A 136 8.45 -16.63 -1.95
N SER A 137 8.57 -17.91 -2.29
CA SER A 137 9.65 -18.44 -3.14
C SER A 137 9.59 -17.84 -4.54
N THR A 138 8.39 -17.75 -5.13
CA THR A 138 8.11 -17.09 -6.42
C THR A 138 8.65 -15.67 -6.41
N LEU A 139 8.29 -14.87 -5.41
CA LEU A 139 8.72 -13.48 -5.34
C LEU A 139 10.23 -13.36 -5.10
N ILE A 140 10.79 -14.01 -4.08
CA ILE A 140 12.20 -13.80 -3.68
C ILE A 140 13.18 -14.27 -4.75
N SER A 141 12.79 -15.21 -5.60
CA SER A 141 13.63 -15.81 -6.64
C SER A 141 13.90 -14.92 -7.86
N SER A 142 13.24 -13.77 -8.00
CA SER A 142 13.31 -12.95 -9.23
C SER A 142 13.29 -11.43 -8.99
N ASN A 143 13.90 -10.67 -9.89
CA ASN A 143 13.78 -9.20 -9.99
C ASN A 143 12.91 -8.75 -11.15
N SER A 144 12.21 -9.68 -11.81
CA SER A 144 11.26 -9.30 -12.86
C SER A 144 10.31 -8.23 -12.31
N PRO A 145 10.02 -7.17 -13.08
CA PRO A 145 9.03 -6.17 -12.69
C PRO A 145 7.65 -6.75 -12.35
N THR A 146 7.32 -7.94 -12.88
CA THR A 146 6.11 -8.69 -12.50
C THR A 146 6.06 -8.98 -11.00
N PHE A 147 7.19 -9.38 -10.42
CA PHE A 147 7.32 -9.75 -9.00
C PHE A 147 7.71 -8.58 -8.09
N GLN A 148 7.52 -7.34 -8.54
CA GLN A 148 7.71 -6.15 -7.71
C GLN A 148 6.45 -5.75 -6.94
N ASN A 149 5.32 -6.38 -7.20
CA ASN A 149 4.04 -6.14 -6.52
C ASN A 149 3.37 -7.48 -6.17
N SER A 150 2.30 -7.43 -5.39
CA SER A 150 1.53 -8.63 -5.03
C SER A 150 0.82 -9.25 -6.23
N HIS A 151 0.75 -10.58 -6.28
CA HIS A 151 -0.11 -11.30 -7.23
C HIS A 151 -1.52 -11.47 -6.67
N LEU A 152 -2.53 -11.06 -7.43
CA LEU A 152 -3.97 -11.08 -7.14
C LEU A 152 -4.30 -10.84 -5.65
N HIS A 153 -4.62 -11.93 -4.96
CA HIS A 153 -5.14 -11.97 -3.60
C HIS A 153 -4.12 -12.54 -2.61
N ALA A 154 -3.01 -13.07 -3.11
CA ALA A 154 -2.02 -13.76 -2.31
C ALA A 154 -1.14 -12.78 -1.53
N THR A 155 -0.84 -13.17 -0.29
CA THR A 155 0.10 -12.51 0.60
C THR A 155 1.14 -13.53 1.07
N MET A 156 2.14 -13.09 1.83
CA MET A 156 3.12 -13.98 2.45
C MET A 156 2.51 -14.89 3.52
N ALA A 157 1.26 -14.69 3.97
CA ALA A 157 0.58 -15.59 4.90
C ALA A 157 -0.51 -16.41 4.19
N ASN A 158 -0.67 -17.69 4.56
CA ASN A 158 -1.73 -18.53 4.01
C ASN A 158 -3.13 -18.11 4.49
N GLU A 159 -3.22 -17.45 5.63
CA GLU A 159 -4.47 -17.07 6.29
C GLU A 159 -4.94 -15.67 5.93
N ILE A 160 -4.07 -14.85 5.32
CA ILE A 160 -4.35 -13.45 5.00
C ILE A 160 -4.44 -13.29 3.48
N ARG A 161 -5.46 -12.54 3.05
CA ARG A 161 -5.73 -12.26 1.64
C ARG A 161 -5.79 -10.76 1.39
N LEU A 162 -5.47 -10.36 0.17
CA LEU A 162 -5.66 -9.02 -0.36
C LEU A 162 -7.00 -8.96 -1.11
N LEU A 163 -7.88 -8.05 -0.71
CA LEU A 163 -9.17 -7.83 -1.37
C LEU A 163 -8.97 -7.40 -2.83
N SER A 164 -9.84 -7.88 -3.73
CA SER A 164 -9.86 -7.38 -5.12
C SER A 164 -10.28 -5.92 -5.17
N SER A 165 -9.70 -5.14 -6.09
CA SER A 165 -10.13 -3.78 -6.45
C SER A 165 -11.49 -3.76 -7.13
N ASP A 166 -11.95 -4.91 -7.63
CA ASP A 166 -13.29 -5.10 -8.17
C ASP A 166 -14.33 -5.47 -7.12
N ASN A 167 -13.92 -5.71 -5.87
CA ASN A 167 -14.81 -6.16 -4.81
C ASN A 167 -14.77 -5.25 -3.58
N MET A 168 -15.84 -5.35 -2.80
CA MET A 168 -15.96 -4.84 -1.43
C MET A 168 -16.28 -6.02 -0.52
N LEU A 169 -15.87 -5.94 0.74
CA LEU A 169 -16.21 -6.95 1.73
C LEU A 169 -17.47 -6.51 2.48
N PHE A 170 -18.57 -7.23 2.31
CA PHE A 170 -19.80 -7.04 3.07
C PHE A 170 -19.84 -8.01 4.24
N VAL A 171 -20.15 -7.49 5.42
CA VAL A 171 -20.17 -8.24 6.67
C VAL A 171 -21.47 -7.95 7.42
N CYS A 172 -22.24 -9.00 7.67
CA CYS A 172 -23.47 -8.97 8.47
C CYS A 172 -23.44 -10.09 9.52
N ASP A 173 -24.57 -10.35 10.18
CA ASP A 173 -24.67 -11.39 11.20
C ASP A 173 -24.79 -12.81 10.62
N GLU A 174 -25.23 -12.93 9.36
CA GLU A 174 -25.32 -14.16 8.58
C GLU A 174 -23.97 -14.61 8.03
N GLY A 175 -23.05 -13.68 7.76
CA GLY A 175 -21.69 -14.01 7.36
C GLY A 175 -20.98 -12.93 6.56
N VAL A 176 -20.11 -13.38 5.64
CA VAL A 176 -19.27 -12.53 4.79
C VAL A 176 -19.55 -12.80 3.32
N SER A 177 -19.58 -11.74 2.53
CA SER A 177 -19.71 -11.86 1.09
C SER A 177 -18.93 -10.76 0.34
N PHE A 178 -18.67 -10.99 -0.95
CA PHE A 178 -17.94 -10.06 -1.82
C PHE A 178 -18.89 -9.34 -2.78
N VAL A 179 -19.04 -8.03 -2.62
CA VAL A 179 -19.94 -7.20 -3.43
C VAL A 179 -19.16 -6.54 -4.56
N ASP A 180 -19.73 -6.49 -5.78
CA ASP A 180 -19.12 -5.77 -6.91
C ASP A 180 -18.98 -4.27 -6.61
N ARG A 181 -17.77 -3.74 -6.85
CA ARG A 181 -17.40 -2.35 -6.61
C ARG A 181 -18.15 -1.33 -7.47
N ASP A 182 -18.75 -1.75 -8.59
CA ASP A 182 -19.53 -0.89 -9.49
C ASP A 182 -20.93 -0.55 -8.95
N LEU A 183 -21.43 -1.29 -7.96
CA LEU A 183 -22.81 -1.11 -7.46
C LEU A 183 -23.04 0.21 -6.71
N PRO A 184 -22.23 0.61 -5.71
CA PRO A 184 -22.57 1.79 -4.90
C PRO A 184 -22.57 3.09 -5.70
N GLY A 185 -21.68 3.22 -6.68
CA GLY A 185 -21.60 4.39 -7.56
C GLY A 185 -22.56 4.34 -8.76
N GLY A 186 -23.40 3.29 -8.88
CA GLY A 186 -24.34 3.13 -9.99
C GLY A 186 -23.69 2.86 -11.35
N LEU A 187 -22.41 2.46 -11.39
CA LEU A 187 -21.65 2.25 -12.64
C LEU A 187 -22.19 1.04 -13.43
N SER A 188 -22.77 0.06 -12.75
CA SER A 188 -23.41 -1.11 -13.38
C SER A 188 -24.59 -0.73 -14.28
N ASN A 189 -25.26 0.40 -14.00
CA ASN A 189 -26.37 0.90 -14.80
C ASN A 189 -25.91 1.68 -16.05
N LEU A 190 -24.62 2.01 -16.12
CA LEU A 190 -24.05 2.78 -17.21
C LEU A 190 -23.63 1.86 -18.34
N ASN A 191 -24.50 1.68 -19.33
CA ASN A 191 -24.32 0.75 -20.44
C ASN A 191 -23.99 1.43 -21.79
N ASP A 192 -23.89 2.76 -21.80
CA ASP A 192 -23.56 3.54 -23.00
C ASP A 192 -22.16 4.12 -22.89
N TYR A 193 -21.29 3.75 -23.83
CA TYR A 193 -19.89 4.18 -23.87
C TYR A 193 -19.75 5.71 -23.94
N SER A 194 -20.56 6.37 -24.78
CA SER A 194 -20.50 7.81 -24.97
C SER A 194 -20.86 8.58 -23.69
N ASN A 195 -21.89 8.11 -22.98
CA ASN A 195 -22.32 8.63 -21.69
C ASN A 195 -21.25 8.39 -20.61
N ALA A 196 -20.65 7.20 -20.56
CA ALA A 196 -19.56 6.90 -19.62
C ALA A 196 -18.35 7.82 -19.79
N ILE A 197 -17.94 8.08 -21.04
CA ILE A 197 -16.87 9.05 -21.32
C ILE A 197 -17.26 10.45 -20.85
N GLN A 198 -18.49 10.90 -21.14
CA GLN A 198 -18.92 12.25 -20.75
C GLN A 198 -18.96 12.40 -19.22
N GLN A 199 -19.54 11.44 -18.50
CA GLN A 199 -19.54 11.46 -17.04
C GLN A 199 -18.12 11.44 -16.45
N GLY A 200 -17.20 10.68 -17.04
CA GLY A 200 -15.80 10.71 -16.64
C GLY A 200 -15.14 12.07 -16.82
N ILE A 201 -15.42 12.74 -17.94
CA ILE A 201 -14.93 14.10 -18.22
C ILE A 201 -15.50 15.10 -17.20
N ASP A 202 -16.81 15.08 -16.99
CA ASP A 202 -17.52 15.99 -16.08
C ASP A 202 -17.03 15.81 -14.64
N HIS A 203 -16.91 14.55 -14.20
CA HIS A 203 -16.40 14.18 -12.88
C HIS A 203 -14.99 14.74 -12.63
N ILE A 204 -14.07 14.54 -13.57
CA ILE A 204 -12.70 15.04 -13.43
C ILE A 204 -12.64 16.57 -13.42
N SER A 205 -13.45 17.24 -14.25
CA SER A 205 -13.54 18.69 -14.22
C SER A 205 -14.01 19.20 -12.85
N ASN A 206 -15.03 18.55 -12.27
CA ASN A 206 -15.53 18.88 -10.93
C ASN A 206 -14.49 18.62 -9.83
N VAL A 207 -13.76 17.49 -9.91
CA VAL A 207 -12.62 17.21 -9.01
C VAL A 207 -11.56 18.32 -9.11
N PHE A 208 -11.20 18.77 -10.33
CA PHE A 208 -10.28 19.89 -10.50
C PHE A 208 -10.79 21.19 -9.89
N ASN A 209 -12.07 21.50 -10.07
CA ASN A 209 -12.70 22.67 -9.47
C ASN A 209 -12.67 22.62 -7.94
N THR A 210 -12.98 21.46 -7.35
CA THR A 210 -12.94 21.27 -5.89
C THR A 210 -11.54 21.45 -5.33
N MET A 211 -10.52 20.93 -6.02
CA MET A 211 -9.13 21.17 -5.65
C MET A 211 -8.74 22.65 -5.77
N GLY A 212 -9.20 23.31 -6.84
CA GLY A 212 -8.99 24.73 -7.04
C GLY A 212 -9.61 25.60 -5.95
N ARG A 213 -10.68 25.18 -5.28
CA ARG A 213 -11.23 25.94 -4.13
C ARG A 213 -10.28 25.98 -2.93
N ASN A 214 -9.32 25.05 -2.83
CA ASN A 214 -8.33 25.05 -1.78
C ASN A 214 -7.15 25.99 -2.13
N ALA A 215 -7.18 27.21 -1.58
CA ALA A 215 -6.15 28.22 -1.81
C ALA A 215 -4.77 27.85 -1.23
N GLU A 216 -4.71 26.89 -0.29
CA GLU A 216 -3.45 26.46 0.34
C GLU A 216 -2.71 25.40 -0.47
N LEU A 217 -3.33 24.81 -1.48
CA LEU A 217 -2.73 23.77 -2.32
C LEU A 217 -2.06 24.37 -3.56
N ASN A 218 -0.74 24.23 -3.62
CA ASN A 218 0.02 24.53 -4.82
C ASN A 218 -0.11 23.38 -5.82
N ALA A 219 -0.92 23.57 -6.86
CA ALA A 219 -1.18 22.55 -7.86
C ALA A 219 -0.18 22.61 -9.01
N ARG A 220 0.34 21.44 -9.40
CA ARG A 220 1.20 21.26 -10.57
C ARG A 220 0.77 20.06 -11.37
N ILE A 221 0.97 20.13 -12.67
CA ILE A 221 0.85 18.99 -13.58
C ILE A 221 2.24 18.54 -14.04
N THR A 222 2.50 17.23 -13.97
CA THR A 222 3.69 16.66 -14.60
C THR A 222 3.40 16.43 -16.08
N LEU A 223 3.89 17.35 -16.92
CA LEU A 223 3.71 17.29 -18.36
C LEU A 223 4.93 16.64 -19.00
N THR A 224 4.66 15.66 -19.86
CA THR A 224 5.65 15.03 -20.72
C THR A 224 5.13 15.11 -22.16
N GLY A 225 5.96 14.74 -23.14
CA GLY A 225 5.46 14.53 -24.49
C GLY A 225 4.61 13.25 -24.60
N GLY A 226 4.32 12.53 -23.52
CA GLY A 226 3.50 11.32 -23.53
C GLY A 226 2.03 11.58 -23.83
N VAL A 227 1.28 10.50 -24.06
CA VAL A 227 -0.18 10.52 -24.23
C VAL A 227 -0.86 10.86 -22.91
N ASP A 228 -0.49 10.19 -21.83
CA ASP A 228 -1.25 10.22 -20.57
C ASP A 228 -1.14 11.57 -19.84
N SER A 229 0.04 12.18 -19.82
CA SER A 229 0.25 13.50 -19.23
C SER A 229 -0.49 14.60 -20.01
N ARG A 230 -0.59 14.47 -21.33
CA ARG A 230 -1.42 15.35 -22.17
C ARG A 230 -2.91 15.14 -21.97
N LEU A 231 -3.38 13.90 -21.83
CA LEU A 231 -4.77 13.65 -21.48
C LEU A 231 -5.14 14.28 -20.14
N CYS A 232 -4.24 14.20 -19.14
CA CYS A 232 -4.46 14.91 -17.87
C CYS A 232 -4.60 16.42 -18.08
N LEU A 233 -3.75 17.03 -18.93
CA LEU A 233 -3.84 18.44 -19.26
C LEU A 233 -5.16 18.77 -20.00
N SER A 234 -5.55 17.91 -20.93
CA SER A 234 -6.80 18.00 -21.69
C SER A 234 -8.00 18.08 -20.76
N LEU A 235 -8.10 17.16 -19.80
CA LEU A 235 -9.17 17.11 -18.81
C LEU A 235 -9.10 18.31 -17.85
N ALA A 236 -7.91 18.67 -17.38
CA ALA A 236 -7.72 19.83 -16.51
C ALA A 236 -8.14 21.15 -17.17
N SER A 237 -8.00 21.27 -18.50
CA SER A 237 -8.36 22.47 -19.26
C SER A 237 -9.86 22.77 -19.30
N LEU A 238 -10.70 21.83 -18.86
CA LEU A 238 -12.14 22.01 -18.73
C LEU A 238 -12.57 22.58 -17.37
N SER A 239 -11.63 22.71 -16.43
CA SER A 239 -11.90 23.22 -15.09
C SER A 239 -11.71 24.73 -15.03
N ASP A 240 -12.46 25.40 -14.15
CA ASP A 240 -12.34 26.83 -13.86
C ASP A 240 -11.03 27.17 -13.14
N SER A 241 -10.26 26.15 -12.73
CA SER A 241 -9.01 26.26 -11.99
C SER A 241 -7.77 25.96 -12.83
N PHE A 242 -7.94 25.86 -14.15
CA PHE A 242 -6.85 25.54 -15.08
C PHE A 242 -5.70 26.57 -15.04
N ASP A 243 -6.04 27.85 -14.90
CA ASP A 243 -5.09 28.97 -14.83
C ASP A 243 -4.18 28.93 -13.59
N ARG A 244 -4.57 28.18 -12.56
CA ARG A 244 -3.77 27.96 -11.34
C ARG A 244 -2.77 26.82 -11.47
N LEU A 245 -2.83 26.03 -12.54
CA LEU A 245 -1.91 24.91 -12.72
C LEU A 245 -0.57 25.39 -13.24
N THR A 246 0.48 24.88 -12.61
CA THR A 246 1.86 25.06 -13.08
C THR A 246 2.39 23.76 -13.71
N VAL A 247 3.33 23.88 -14.63
CA VAL A 247 3.86 22.72 -15.38
C VAL A 247 5.21 22.29 -14.80
N SER A 248 5.38 21.00 -14.58
CA SER A 248 6.66 20.39 -14.21
C SER A 248 7.07 19.34 -15.23
N THR A 249 8.36 19.27 -15.55
CA THR A 249 8.94 18.23 -16.41
C THR A 249 10.38 17.93 -16.00
N ILE A 250 10.96 16.85 -16.51
CA ILE A 250 12.31 16.39 -16.15
C ILE A 250 13.36 17.18 -16.95
N ASP A 251 14.38 17.72 -16.26
CA ASP A 251 15.51 18.42 -16.89
C ASP A 251 16.46 17.42 -17.60
N PRO A 252 16.52 17.39 -18.95
CA PRO A 252 17.36 16.44 -19.69
C PRO A 252 18.86 16.60 -19.39
N ARG A 253 19.30 17.77 -18.91
CA ARG A 253 20.73 18.02 -18.59
C ARG A 253 21.21 17.24 -17.37
N ARG A 254 20.29 16.76 -16.53
CA ARG A 254 20.59 16.00 -15.31
C ARG A 254 20.68 14.49 -15.55
N TRP A 255 20.36 14.02 -16.75
CA TRP A 255 20.34 12.59 -17.06
C TRP A 255 21.70 12.13 -17.61
N SER A 256 22.26 11.07 -17.04
CA SER A 256 23.62 10.60 -17.38
C SER A 256 23.69 9.76 -18.66
N GLY A 257 22.60 9.09 -19.05
CA GLY A 257 22.55 8.21 -20.22
C GLY A 257 22.10 8.93 -21.49
N ARG A 258 22.88 8.86 -22.57
CA ARG A 258 22.58 9.53 -23.86
C ARG A 258 21.20 9.19 -24.43
N LYS A 259 20.80 7.90 -24.41
CA LYS A 259 19.50 7.46 -24.93
C LYS A 259 18.34 8.06 -24.11
N GLY A 260 18.41 7.94 -22.78
CA GLY A 260 17.41 8.52 -21.89
C GLY A 260 17.36 10.05 -21.96
N GLN A 261 18.52 10.69 -22.08
CA GLN A 261 18.63 12.13 -22.27
C GLN A 261 17.92 12.60 -23.55
N ARG A 262 18.05 11.87 -24.67
CA ARG A 262 17.33 12.17 -25.91
C ARG A 262 15.81 12.07 -25.73
N THR A 263 15.32 11.01 -25.10
CA THR A 263 13.88 10.84 -24.80
C THR A 263 13.37 11.98 -23.92
N ILE A 264 14.08 12.30 -22.84
CA ILE A 264 13.70 13.39 -21.92
C ILE A 264 13.79 14.76 -22.61
N ASN A 265 14.74 14.96 -23.53
CA ASN A 265 14.83 16.20 -24.29
C ASN A 265 13.62 16.37 -25.21
N ARG A 266 13.19 15.30 -25.89
CA ARG A 266 11.95 15.28 -26.68
C ARG A 266 10.74 15.64 -25.82
N ASP A 267 10.62 15.05 -24.64
CA ASP A 267 9.55 15.38 -23.69
C ASP A 267 9.57 16.86 -23.27
N MET A 268 10.74 17.40 -22.95
CA MET A 268 10.93 18.81 -22.56
C MET A 268 10.51 19.78 -23.67
N VAL A 269 10.93 19.53 -24.92
CA VAL A 269 10.60 20.40 -26.05
C VAL A 269 9.09 20.45 -26.27
N ILE A 270 8.45 19.29 -26.34
CA ILE A 270 6.99 19.18 -26.53
C ILE A 270 6.26 19.87 -25.36
N SER A 271 6.66 19.57 -24.12
CA SER A 271 6.02 20.12 -22.93
C SER A 271 6.16 21.64 -22.85
N ASN A 272 7.33 22.19 -23.23
CA ASN A 272 7.54 23.64 -23.26
C ASN A 272 6.67 24.33 -24.31
N ARG A 273 6.50 23.72 -25.49
CA ARG A 273 5.63 24.27 -26.55
C ARG A 273 4.18 24.32 -26.09
N ILE A 274 3.65 23.20 -25.60
CA ILE A 274 2.29 23.13 -25.04
C ILE A 274 2.13 24.14 -23.91
N ARG A 275 3.07 24.20 -22.97
CA ARG A 275 3.04 25.17 -21.87
C ARG A 275 2.93 26.61 -22.37
N LYS A 276 3.70 27.01 -23.38
CA LYS A 276 3.64 28.35 -23.98
C LYS A 276 2.29 28.63 -24.62
N ASP A 277 1.80 27.71 -25.43
CA ASP A 277 0.55 27.88 -26.18
C ASP A 277 -0.68 27.99 -25.23
N TYR A 278 -0.61 27.34 -24.07
CA TYR A 278 -1.63 27.40 -23.02
C TYR A 278 -1.37 28.46 -21.94
N ASN A 279 -0.34 29.31 -22.11
CA ASN A 279 0.06 30.35 -21.13
C ASN A 279 0.27 29.83 -19.69
N LEU A 280 0.77 28.62 -19.55
CA LEU A 280 1.06 28.04 -18.24
C LEU A 280 2.46 28.42 -17.75
N GLU A 281 2.61 28.55 -16.44
CA GLU A 281 3.91 28.81 -15.82
C GLU A 281 4.69 27.52 -15.56
N TRP A 282 6.01 27.62 -15.51
CA TRP A 282 6.82 26.53 -14.97
C TRP A 282 6.63 26.46 -13.46
N TRP A 283 6.52 25.24 -12.93
CA TRP A 283 6.41 25.01 -11.50
C TRP A 283 7.69 25.42 -10.79
N GLU A 284 7.55 26.37 -9.88
CA GLU A 284 8.61 26.77 -8.95
C GLU A 284 8.70 25.76 -7.82
N GLN A 285 9.90 25.19 -7.63
CA GLN A 285 10.06 24.16 -6.63
C GLN A 285 10.06 24.80 -5.22
N PRO A 286 9.09 24.46 -4.33
CA PRO A 286 9.06 25.02 -3.00
C PRO A 286 10.22 24.49 -2.16
N ASN A 287 10.50 25.19 -1.08
CA ASN A 287 11.53 24.79 -0.13
C ASN A 287 11.26 23.37 0.37
N ARG A 288 12.34 22.61 0.59
CA ARG A 288 12.27 21.24 1.07
C ARG A 288 12.92 21.13 2.43
N ARG A 289 12.34 20.32 3.31
CA ARG A 289 12.93 19.93 4.58
C ARG A 289 13.36 18.47 4.53
N LYS A 290 14.43 18.15 5.24
CA LYS A 290 14.93 16.79 5.38
C LYS A 290 14.76 16.30 6.81
N VAL A 291 14.27 15.08 6.92
CA VAL A 291 14.32 14.28 8.14
C VAL A 291 15.32 13.17 7.90
N SER A 292 16.39 13.15 8.69
CA SER A 292 17.37 12.06 8.66
C SER A 292 16.69 10.72 9.01
N THR A 293 17.00 9.69 8.25
CA THR A 293 16.59 8.30 8.53
C THR A 293 17.75 7.35 8.40
N ASP A 294 17.75 6.29 9.21
CA ASP A 294 18.62 5.13 9.00
C ASP A 294 17.92 4.04 8.17
N PHE A 295 18.65 2.95 7.90
CA PHE A 295 18.14 1.82 7.11
C PHE A 295 16.93 1.14 7.77
N VAL A 296 16.95 0.98 9.10
CA VAL A 296 15.88 0.30 9.84
C VAL A 296 14.63 1.16 9.86
N GLU A 297 14.77 2.46 10.10
CA GLU A 297 13.69 3.45 10.04
C GLU A 297 13.08 3.52 8.64
N SER A 298 13.92 3.58 7.60
CA SER A 298 13.45 3.59 6.21
C SER A 298 12.71 2.31 5.85
N LEU A 299 13.17 1.15 6.33
CA LEU A 299 12.51 -0.13 6.11
C LEU A 299 11.19 -0.24 6.89
N ALA A 300 11.16 0.21 8.14
CA ALA A 300 9.94 0.25 8.94
C ALA A 300 8.87 1.14 8.29
N ALA A 301 9.26 2.33 7.82
CA ALA A 301 8.38 3.21 7.06
C ALA A 301 7.84 2.53 5.79
N PHE A 302 8.70 1.81 5.04
CA PHE A 302 8.24 1.01 3.91
C PHE A 302 7.22 -0.07 4.32
N GLN A 303 7.51 -0.82 5.39
CA GLN A 303 6.64 -1.91 5.83
C GLN A 303 5.27 -1.42 6.29
N SER A 304 5.18 -0.24 6.91
CA SER A 304 3.90 0.34 7.36
C SER A 304 2.91 0.61 6.24
N TYR A 305 3.37 0.87 5.01
CA TYR A 305 2.50 1.26 3.90
C TYR A 305 2.49 0.24 2.75
N ARG A 306 3.54 -0.56 2.58
CA ARG A 306 3.75 -1.37 1.36
C ARG A 306 3.99 -2.86 1.60
N SER A 307 4.20 -3.29 2.85
CA SER A 307 4.42 -4.71 3.16
C SER A 307 3.28 -5.56 2.56
N ASN A 308 3.64 -6.65 1.88
CA ASN A 308 2.71 -7.56 1.21
C ASN A 308 1.83 -6.92 0.10
N PHE A 309 2.20 -5.74 -0.40
CA PHE A 309 1.49 -5.02 -1.46
C PHE A 309 2.42 -4.58 -2.60
N SER A 310 3.54 -3.95 -2.25
CA SER A 310 4.59 -3.56 -3.18
C SER A 310 5.97 -3.86 -2.59
N TYR A 311 6.84 -4.47 -3.38
CA TYR A 311 8.19 -4.89 -2.98
C TYR A 311 9.29 -3.95 -3.46
N THR A 312 8.92 -2.72 -3.83
CA THR A 312 9.86 -1.70 -4.32
C THR A 312 10.37 -0.87 -3.15
N PHE A 313 11.42 -1.34 -2.48
CA PHE A 313 12.10 -0.62 -1.39
C PHE A 313 13.45 -0.06 -1.87
N MET A 314 13.65 1.24 -1.67
CA MET A 314 14.92 1.92 -1.88
C MET A 314 15.30 2.60 -0.56
N PRO A 315 16.33 2.12 0.17
CA PRO A 315 16.70 2.73 1.43
C PRO A 315 17.17 4.17 1.21
N SER A 316 16.77 5.07 2.11
CA SER A 316 17.17 6.49 2.05
C SER A 316 17.73 6.96 3.37
N ALA A 317 18.81 7.76 3.31
CA ALA A 317 19.43 8.40 4.49
C ALA A 317 18.60 9.58 5.00
N ALA A 318 17.62 10.03 4.21
CA ALA A 318 16.72 11.08 4.59
C ALA A 318 15.38 10.97 3.86
N HIS A 319 14.29 11.25 4.57
CA HIS A 319 13.02 11.59 3.97
C HIS A 319 12.96 13.08 3.68
N THR A 320 12.66 13.43 2.43
CA THR A 320 12.53 14.82 2.00
C THR A 320 11.06 15.16 1.87
N ARG A 321 10.63 16.27 2.45
CA ARG A 321 9.26 16.79 2.37
C ARG A 321 9.25 18.22 1.87
N TYR A 322 8.21 18.62 1.16
CA TYR A 322 7.97 20.02 0.84
C TYR A 322 7.61 20.81 2.10
N ALA A 323 8.04 22.06 2.18
CA ALA A 323 7.69 22.95 3.29
C ALA A 323 6.20 23.31 3.30
N GLU A 324 5.58 23.28 2.12
CA GLU A 324 4.16 23.54 1.85
C GLU A 324 3.55 22.32 1.16
N SER A 325 2.23 22.19 1.23
CA SER A 325 1.51 21.11 0.55
C SER A 325 1.48 21.37 -0.96
N VAL A 326 1.94 20.39 -1.72
CA VAL A 326 1.91 20.38 -3.18
C VAL A 326 0.92 19.33 -3.63
N MET A 327 0.14 19.65 -4.64
CA MET A 327 -0.68 18.70 -5.36
C MET A 327 -0.07 18.43 -6.73
N THR A 328 0.28 17.17 -6.99
CA THR A 328 0.90 16.75 -8.25
C THR A 328 -0.06 15.91 -9.07
N VAL A 329 -0.51 16.46 -10.19
CA VAL A 329 -1.31 15.77 -11.21
C VAL A 329 -0.36 14.96 -12.10
N ARG A 330 -0.62 13.66 -12.25
CA ARG A 330 0.20 12.74 -13.06
C ARG A 330 -0.65 11.85 -13.94
N GLY A 331 -0.10 11.47 -15.11
CA GLY A 331 -0.70 10.56 -16.09
C GLY A 331 -0.84 9.08 -15.69
N GLY A 332 -0.73 8.74 -14.41
CA GLY A 332 -1.11 7.38 -13.97
C GLY A 332 -2.60 7.14 -14.28
N GLY A 333 -2.95 5.94 -14.78
CA GLY A 333 -4.30 5.67 -15.31
C GLY A 333 -4.38 5.60 -16.81
N GLY A 334 -3.35 6.02 -17.53
CA GLY A 334 -3.28 5.85 -18.98
C GLY A 334 -3.47 4.39 -19.42
N GLU A 335 -2.98 3.42 -18.63
CA GLU A 335 -3.07 1.99 -18.93
C GLU A 335 -4.50 1.41 -18.84
N ILE A 336 -5.45 2.15 -18.30
CA ILE A 336 -6.88 1.79 -18.35
C ILE A 336 -7.45 2.13 -19.73
N LEU A 337 -6.93 3.19 -20.35
CA LEU A 337 -7.44 3.78 -21.60
C LEU A 337 -6.80 3.19 -22.85
N ARG A 338 -5.71 2.43 -22.66
CA ARG A 338 -4.89 1.81 -23.71
C ARG A 338 -4.06 0.67 -23.12
N VAL A 339 -3.63 -0.27 -23.96
CA VAL A 339 -2.77 -1.37 -23.52
C VAL A 339 -1.33 -0.89 -23.25
N ASP A 340 -0.70 -1.47 -22.22
CA ASP A 340 0.70 -1.21 -21.91
C ASP A 340 1.64 -1.82 -22.95
N ALA A 341 2.66 -1.07 -23.38
CA ALA A 341 3.58 -1.51 -24.43
C ALA A 341 4.40 -2.76 -24.05
N SER A 342 4.64 -2.98 -22.74
CA SER A 342 5.31 -4.20 -22.27
C SER A 342 4.40 -5.41 -22.38
N ILE A 343 3.09 -5.24 -22.21
CA ILE A 343 2.06 -6.27 -22.36
C ILE A 343 1.88 -6.64 -23.84
N GLU A 344 1.80 -5.66 -24.75
CA GLU A 344 1.80 -5.93 -26.20
C GLU A 344 3.04 -6.75 -26.63
N LYS A 345 4.21 -6.48 -26.02
CA LYS A 345 5.44 -7.23 -26.29
C LYS A 345 5.36 -8.67 -25.79
N ILE A 346 4.71 -8.93 -24.66
CA ILE A 346 4.51 -10.29 -24.13
C ILE A 346 3.56 -11.06 -25.04
N ALA A 347 2.44 -10.45 -25.44
CA ALA A 347 1.49 -11.08 -26.36
C ALA A 347 2.12 -11.44 -27.71
N ARG A 348 2.95 -10.56 -28.31
CA ARG A 348 3.66 -10.92 -29.55
C ARG A 348 4.51 -12.19 -29.42
N LYS A 349 5.19 -12.37 -28.27
CA LYS A 349 5.96 -13.60 -28.02
C LYS A 349 5.07 -14.81 -27.81
N TYR A 350 3.88 -14.62 -27.26
CA TYR A 350 2.90 -15.70 -27.13
C TYR A 350 2.37 -16.12 -28.50
N GLU A 351 2.03 -15.18 -29.39
CA GLU A 351 1.60 -15.51 -30.76
C GLU A 351 2.67 -16.29 -31.54
N GLU A 352 3.95 -15.90 -31.41
CA GLU A 352 5.08 -16.65 -31.98
C GLU A 352 5.18 -18.10 -31.45
N TYR A 353 4.76 -18.33 -30.20
CA TYR A 353 4.70 -19.66 -29.59
C TYR A 353 3.46 -20.45 -30.03
N LYS A 354 2.31 -19.79 -30.10
CA LYS A 354 0.98 -20.35 -30.35
C LYS A 354 0.87 -21.07 -31.69
N GLU A 355 1.56 -20.57 -32.73
CA GLU A 355 1.65 -21.23 -34.04
C GLU A 355 2.15 -22.70 -33.99
N SER A 356 2.61 -23.18 -32.83
CA SER A 356 3.15 -24.52 -32.61
C SER A 356 2.32 -25.51 -31.78
N GLN A 357 1.22 -25.12 -31.11
CA GLN A 357 0.50 -25.99 -30.13
C GLN A 357 -1.01 -25.71 -29.98
N PRO A 358 -1.84 -26.65 -29.44
CA PRO A 358 -3.27 -26.43 -29.22
C PRO A 358 -3.56 -25.37 -28.14
N GLU A 359 -4.66 -24.63 -28.34
CA GLU A 359 -5.02 -23.44 -27.56
C GLU A 359 -6.19 -23.72 -26.60
N ASN A 360 -5.89 -23.76 -25.31
CA ASN A 360 -6.88 -23.55 -24.26
C ASN A 360 -6.27 -22.62 -23.20
N VAL A 361 -7.13 -22.04 -22.36
CA VAL A 361 -6.73 -21.09 -21.30
C VAL A 361 -5.68 -21.69 -20.33
N MET A 362 -5.69 -23.00 -20.12
CA MET A 362 -4.74 -23.65 -19.23
C MET A 362 -3.34 -23.74 -19.84
N ASP A 363 -3.24 -23.95 -21.15
CA ASP A 363 -1.95 -23.97 -21.85
C ASP A 363 -1.37 -22.55 -22.00
N GLU A 364 -2.22 -21.53 -22.16
CA GLU A 364 -1.85 -20.11 -22.00
C GLU A 364 -1.26 -19.81 -20.62
N ALA A 365 -1.95 -20.25 -19.56
CA ALA A 365 -1.54 -20.04 -18.18
C ALA A 365 -0.16 -20.64 -17.90
N LYS A 366 0.08 -21.88 -18.37
CA LYS A 366 1.37 -22.55 -18.24
C LYS A 366 2.49 -21.81 -18.98
N TRP A 367 2.25 -21.41 -20.24
CA TRP A 367 3.22 -20.64 -21.00
C TRP A 367 3.55 -19.32 -20.28
N TYR A 368 2.53 -18.62 -19.79
CA TYR A 368 2.73 -17.37 -19.08
C TYR A 368 3.54 -17.57 -17.80
N ALA A 369 3.23 -18.61 -17.01
CA ALA A 369 3.99 -18.98 -15.82
C ALA A 369 5.47 -19.25 -16.15
N GLU A 370 5.76 -20.05 -17.18
CA GLU A 370 7.12 -20.31 -17.65
C GLU A 370 7.82 -19.02 -18.11
N TYR A 371 7.10 -18.17 -18.84
CA TYR A 371 7.62 -16.91 -19.35
C TYR A 371 8.02 -15.97 -18.20
N VAL A 372 7.15 -15.75 -17.21
CA VAL A 372 7.44 -14.82 -16.11
C VAL A 372 8.46 -15.39 -15.12
N LEU A 373 8.51 -16.71 -14.95
CA LEU A 373 9.51 -17.40 -14.15
C LEU A 373 10.84 -17.58 -14.89
N SER A 374 10.94 -17.20 -16.17
CA SER A 374 12.18 -17.29 -16.93
C SER A 374 13.28 -16.47 -16.27
N GLY A 375 14.39 -17.12 -15.94
CA GLY A 375 15.51 -16.51 -15.23
C GLY A 375 15.32 -16.32 -13.72
N SER A 376 14.26 -16.89 -13.13
CA SER A 376 14.15 -17.06 -11.68
C SER A 376 15.24 -18.00 -11.14
N LEU A 377 15.42 -17.98 -9.81
CA LEU A 377 16.34 -18.86 -9.09
C LEU A 377 15.70 -20.17 -8.63
N LEU A 378 14.47 -20.46 -9.07
CA LEU A 378 13.72 -21.64 -8.64
C LEU A 378 14.17 -22.89 -9.39
N ASP A 379 14.20 -24.01 -8.68
CA ASP A 379 14.41 -25.35 -9.20
C ASP A 379 13.51 -26.37 -8.49
N GLY A 380 13.49 -27.61 -9.00
CA GLY A 380 12.81 -28.74 -8.38
C GLY A 380 11.36 -28.46 -7.99
N LEU A 381 11.02 -28.79 -6.74
CA LEU A 381 9.67 -28.65 -6.19
C LEU A 381 9.20 -27.18 -6.11
N LEU A 382 10.09 -26.27 -5.74
CA LEU A 382 9.74 -24.84 -5.61
C LEU A 382 9.38 -24.22 -6.97
N ALA A 383 10.01 -24.66 -8.05
CA ALA A 383 9.68 -24.22 -9.39
C ALA A 383 8.28 -24.70 -9.83
N GLU A 384 7.91 -25.93 -9.50
CA GLU A 384 6.58 -26.46 -9.81
C GLU A 384 5.49 -25.79 -8.96
N GLU A 385 5.71 -25.61 -7.65
CA GLU A 385 4.76 -24.87 -6.79
C GLU A 385 4.54 -23.42 -7.25
N ALA A 386 5.60 -22.75 -7.71
CA ALA A 386 5.50 -21.40 -8.26
C ALA A 386 4.72 -21.36 -9.58
N LYS A 387 4.90 -22.36 -10.44
CA LYS A 387 4.12 -22.48 -11.68
C LYS A 387 2.65 -22.72 -11.36
N ASP A 388 2.37 -23.67 -10.46
CA ASP A 388 1.00 -24.01 -10.06
C ASP A 388 0.27 -22.80 -9.48
N LEU A 389 0.96 -22.00 -8.65
CA LEU A 389 0.44 -20.74 -8.14
C LEU A 389 0.02 -19.80 -9.28
N ILE A 390 0.93 -19.48 -10.20
CA ILE A 390 0.65 -18.54 -11.31
C ILE A 390 -0.43 -19.10 -12.25
N VAL A 391 -0.42 -20.41 -12.50
CA VAL A 391 -1.40 -21.09 -13.34
C VAL A 391 -2.79 -21.07 -12.70
N SER A 392 -2.88 -21.24 -11.37
CA SER A 392 -4.17 -21.20 -10.65
C SER A 392 -4.79 -19.80 -10.63
N GLU A 393 -3.95 -18.78 -10.68
CA GLU A 393 -4.31 -17.36 -10.64
C GLU A 393 -4.69 -16.80 -12.02
N TYR A 394 -4.10 -17.31 -13.09
CA TYR A 394 -4.34 -16.81 -14.46
C TYR A 394 -5.81 -16.85 -14.91
N PRO A 395 -6.63 -17.88 -14.61
CA PRO A 395 -8.04 -17.94 -14.97
C PRO A 395 -8.91 -16.83 -14.37
N GLU A 396 -8.46 -16.17 -13.29
CA GLU A 396 -9.16 -15.02 -12.71
C GLU A 396 -9.08 -13.77 -13.58
N GLY A 397 -8.21 -13.77 -14.60
CA GLY A 397 -8.14 -12.70 -15.59
C GLY A 397 -9.39 -12.64 -16.47
N TYR A 398 -10.01 -11.46 -16.55
CA TYR A 398 -11.08 -11.19 -17.51
C TYR A 398 -10.52 -11.08 -18.93
N GLY A 399 -11.31 -11.53 -19.91
CA GLY A 399 -11.02 -11.36 -21.33
C GLY A 399 -11.11 -12.64 -22.16
N GLU A 400 -11.32 -12.47 -23.45
CA GLU A 400 -11.42 -13.56 -24.42
C GLU A 400 -10.04 -13.94 -24.97
N SER A 401 -9.16 -12.95 -25.18
CA SER A 401 -7.81 -13.16 -25.73
C SER A 401 -6.72 -13.21 -24.66
N PHE A 402 -5.60 -13.87 -24.98
CA PHE A 402 -4.39 -13.86 -24.15
C PHE A 402 -3.98 -12.44 -23.75
N LEU A 403 -3.89 -11.53 -24.74
CA LEU A 403 -3.49 -10.13 -24.54
C LEU A 403 -4.41 -9.39 -23.56
N GLU A 404 -5.72 -9.62 -23.66
CA GLU A 404 -6.72 -9.02 -22.77
C GLU A 404 -6.56 -9.51 -21.33
N ARG A 405 -6.41 -10.83 -21.14
CA ARG A 405 -6.20 -11.44 -19.81
C ARG A 405 -4.95 -10.91 -19.13
N ILE A 406 -3.80 -10.90 -19.84
CA ILE A 406 -2.56 -10.38 -19.25
C ILE A 406 -2.62 -8.87 -19.02
N SER A 407 -3.38 -8.12 -19.82
CA SER A 407 -3.65 -6.70 -19.59
C SER A 407 -4.45 -6.51 -18.31
N TYR A 408 -5.50 -7.31 -18.09
CA TYR A 408 -6.26 -7.28 -16.85
C TYR A 408 -5.39 -7.66 -15.64
N LEU A 409 -4.62 -8.75 -15.70
CA LEU A 409 -3.71 -9.15 -14.62
C LEU A 409 -2.69 -8.03 -14.30
N TYR A 410 -2.15 -7.36 -15.32
CA TYR A 410 -1.26 -6.22 -15.14
C TYR A 410 -1.95 -5.08 -14.37
N LEU A 411 -3.19 -4.74 -14.74
CA LEU A 411 -4.02 -3.75 -14.05
C LEU A 411 -4.41 -4.20 -12.63
N SER A 412 -4.58 -5.48 -12.38
CA SER A 412 -4.96 -6.00 -11.06
C SER A 412 -3.78 -6.13 -10.10
N HIS A 413 -2.53 -6.19 -10.57
CA HIS A 413 -1.35 -6.42 -9.71
C HIS A 413 -0.42 -5.23 -9.69
N ARG A 414 0.21 -4.96 -10.83
CA ARG A 414 1.29 -3.99 -10.90
C ARG A 414 0.75 -2.60 -10.72
N TYR A 415 -0.40 -2.31 -11.33
CA TYR A 415 -1.01 -1.00 -11.32
C TYR A 415 -1.30 -0.50 -9.89
N ARG A 416 -1.79 -1.38 -9.01
CA ARG A 416 -2.06 -1.08 -7.59
C ARG A 416 -0.80 -0.58 -6.87
N GLY A 417 0.26 -1.38 -6.87
CA GLY A 417 1.51 -1.04 -6.17
C GLY A 417 2.40 -0.02 -6.89
N HIS A 418 2.21 0.17 -8.21
CA HIS A 418 2.98 1.13 -9.00
C HIS A 418 2.52 2.57 -8.77
N PHE A 419 1.20 2.79 -8.70
CA PHE A 419 0.59 4.10 -8.50
C PHE A 419 0.11 4.34 -7.06
N GLY A 420 -0.17 3.28 -6.29
CA GLY A 420 -0.48 3.33 -4.86
C GLY A 420 0.73 3.64 -3.99
N HIS A 421 1.12 4.91 -3.98
CA HIS A 421 2.20 5.44 -3.16
C HIS A 421 1.85 6.73 -2.42
N GLN A 422 0.63 7.22 -2.57
CA GLN A 422 0.16 8.46 -1.99
C GLN A 422 0.19 8.47 -0.47
N ARG A 423 -0.13 7.37 0.23
CA ARG A 423 0.03 7.32 1.71
C ARG A 423 1.48 7.51 2.15
N GLN A 424 2.44 7.14 1.29
CA GLN A 424 3.84 7.46 1.52
C GLN A 424 4.14 8.92 1.13
N THR A 425 3.63 9.42 0.02
CA THR A 425 3.95 10.79 -0.44
C THR A 425 3.26 11.89 0.36
N THR A 426 2.18 11.59 1.09
CA THR A 426 1.62 12.52 2.09
C THR A 426 2.64 12.87 3.17
N SER A 427 3.50 11.92 3.58
CA SER A 427 4.65 12.23 4.46
C SER A 427 5.66 13.21 3.85
N THR A 428 5.62 13.38 2.53
CA THR A 428 6.45 14.31 1.76
C THR A 428 5.76 15.64 1.45
N ASN A 429 4.53 15.87 1.96
CA ASN A 429 3.65 16.97 1.59
C ASN A 429 3.38 17.04 0.08
N ASP A 430 3.33 15.88 -0.59
CA ASP A 430 3.00 15.75 -2.02
C ASP A 430 1.75 14.86 -2.16
N ILE A 431 0.62 15.48 -2.46
CA ILE A 431 -0.66 14.82 -2.73
C ILE A 431 -0.69 14.53 -4.22
N ILE A 432 -0.76 13.26 -4.59
CA ILE A 432 -0.71 12.87 -6.00
C ILE A 432 -2.13 12.59 -6.49
N LEU A 433 -2.49 13.21 -7.61
CA LEU A 433 -3.74 12.93 -8.31
C LEU A 433 -3.44 12.19 -9.61
N HIS A 434 -4.22 11.14 -9.86
CA HIS A 434 -4.25 10.38 -11.10
C HIS A 434 -5.62 10.54 -11.76
N PRO A 435 -5.84 11.60 -12.57
CA PRO A 435 -7.15 11.88 -13.16
C PRO A 435 -7.64 10.79 -14.13
N LEU A 436 -6.71 10.06 -14.74
CA LEU A 436 -7.07 8.99 -15.68
C LEU A 436 -7.52 7.71 -14.94
N SER A 437 -7.20 7.60 -13.65
CA SER A 437 -7.71 6.56 -12.76
C SER A 437 -9.10 6.96 -12.29
N ASN A 438 -10.06 6.92 -13.21
CA ASN A 438 -11.44 7.35 -13.01
C ASN A 438 -12.41 6.19 -13.24
N SER A 439 -13.38 6.01 -12.33
CA SER A 439 -14.30 4.87 -12.36
C SER A 439 -15.21 4.86 -13.59
N TYR A 440 -15.65 6.03 -14.08
CA TYR A 440 -16.43 6.14 -15.31
C TYR A 440 -15.58 5.82 -16.55
N LEU A 441 -14.31 6.22 -16.56
CA LEU A 441 -13.38 5.87 -17.64
C LEU A 441 -13.08 4.37 -17.65
N LEU A 442 -12.87 3.74 -16.49
CA LEU A 442 -12.77 2.29 -16.40
C LEU A 442 -14.04 1.59 -16.94
N ARG A 443 -15.22 2.12 -16.61
CA ARG A 443 -16.49 1.61 -17.15
C ARG A 443 -16.57 1.76 -18.66
N ALA A 444 -16.20 2.93 -19.20
CA ALA A 444 -16.15 3.17 -20.64
C ALA A 444 -15.19 2.22 -21.36
N ALA A 445 -14.02 1.93 -20.79
CA ALA A 445 -13.07 0.96 -21.33
C ALA A 445 -13.67 -0.47 -21.43
N ARG A 446 -14.55 -0.84 -20.49
CA ARG A 446 -15.29 -2.12 -20.50
C ARG A 446 -16.47 -2.17 -21.48
N LEU A 447 -16.89 -1.03 -22.04
CA LEU A 447 -18.04 -0.92 -22.96
C LEU A 447 -17.64 -0.89 -24.45
N ILE A 448 -16.34 -0.89 -24.75
CA ILE A 448 -15.82 -1.01 -26.11
C ILE A 448 -15.13 -2.34 -26.29
N THR A 449 -14.89 -2.73 -27.55
CA THR A 449 -14.10 -3.93 -27.81
C THR A 449 -12.64 -3.70 -27.40
N PHE A 450 -11.96 -4.78 -27.00
CA PHE A 450 -10.54 -4.70 -26.67
C PHE A 450 -9.68 -4.25 -27.86
N GLU A 451 -10.05 -4.64 -29.09
CA GLU A 451 -9.44 -4.17 -30.33
C GLU A 451 -9.51 -2.63 -30.46
N GLU A 452 -10.68 -2.04 -30.21
CA GLU A 452 -10.85 -0.58 -30.23
C GLU A 452 -9.99 0.12 -29.16
N LEU A 453 -9.84 -0.50 -27.98
CA LEU A 453 -8.99 0.00 -26.90
C LEU A 453 -7.50 0.00 -27.32
N VAL A 454 -7.02 -1.10 -27.93
CA VAL A 454 -5.66 -1.22 -28.48
C VAL A 454 -5.39 -0.19 -29.57
N GLN A 455 -6.38 0.07 -30.44
CA GLN A 455 -6.29 1.07 -31.49
C GLN A 455 -6.35 2.52 -30.96
N GLY A 456 -6.58 2.71 -29.66
CA GLY A 456 -6.58 4.03 -29.02
C GLY A 456 -7.88 4.81 -29.22
N LYS A 457 -9.01 4.13 -29.52
CA LYS A 457 -10.32 4.77 -29.69
C LYS A 457 -10.66 5.66 -28.50
N MET A 458 -10.51 5.13 -27.29
CA MET A 458 -10.86 5.84 -26.06
C MET A 458 -10.02 7.10 -25.84
N VAL A 459 -8.70 6.99 -26.03
CA VAL A 459 -7.76 8.11 -25.95
C VAL A 459 -8.15 9.22 -26.95
N LYS A 460 -8.46 8.83 -28.19
CA LYS A 460 -8.86 9.77 -29.25
C LYS A 460 -10.19 10.46 -28.94
N ASP A 461 -11.18 9.70 -28.49
CA ASP A 461 -12.50 10.23 -28.10
C ASP A 461 -12.38 11.21 -26.93
N LEU A 462 -11.51 10.93 -25.94
CA LEU A 462 -11.23 11.84 -24.83
C LEU A 462 -10.62 13.15 -25.31
N PHE A 463 -9.59 13.13 -26.17
CA PHE A 463 -9.03 14.37 -26.72
C PHE A 463 -10.06 15.17 -27.50
N HIS A 464 -10.84 14.54 -28.39
CA HIS A 464 -11.84 15.25 -29.19
C HIS A 464 -12.94 15.89 -28.35
N ARG A 465 -13.32 15.28 -27.22
CA ARG A 465 -14.36 15.80 -26.34
C ARG A 465 -13.87 16.81 -25.30
N SER A 466 -12.59 16.77 -24.94
CA SER A 466 -12.02 17.66 -23.93
C SER A 466 -11.19 18.79 -24.55
N ASN A 467 -10.12 18.46 -25.28
CA ASN A 467 -9.27 19.46 -25.90
C ASN A 467 -8.62 18.92 -27.20
N PRO A 468 -9.29 19.07 -28.35
CA PRO A 468 -8.78 18.52 -29.61
C PRO A 468 -7.48 19.16 -30.08
N ALA A 469 -7.17 20.40 -29.66
CA ALA A 469 -5.93 21.09 -30.06
C ALA A 469 -4.67 20.37 -29.55
N LEU A 470 -4.77 19.55 -28.49
CA LEU A 470 -3.65 18.74 -28.02
C LEU A 470 -3.24 17.62 -28.98
N LEU A 471 -4.08 17.29 -29.97
CA LEU A 471 -3.77 16.36 -31.06
C LEU A 471 -2.90 17.02 -32.15
N ASP A 472 -2.79 18.35 -32.18
CA ASP A 472 -1.96 19.07 -33.15
C ASP A 472 -0.46 18.96 -32.82
N TYR A 473 -0.13 18.46 -31.62
CA TYR A 473 1.24 18.20 -31.19
C TYR A 473 1.65 16.75 -31.41
N THR A 474 2.87 16.55 -31.88
CA THR A 474 3.46 15.23 -32.04
C THR A 474 3.62 14.53 -30.69
N PHE A 475 3.39 13.23 -30.61
CA PHE A 475 3.59 12.42 -29.40
C PHE A 475 5.05 12.03 -29.22
N ALA A 476 5.49 11.84 -27.97
CA ALA A 476 6.86 11.38 -27.68
C ALA A 476 7.12 9.97 -28.23
N SER A 477 6.05 9.18 -28.40
CA SER A 477 6.06 7.92 -29.15
C SER A 477 5.55 8.18 -30.56
N ASP A 478 6.32 7.78 -31.56
CA ASP A 478 5.92 7.87 -32.97
C ASP A 478 4.74 6.97 -33.28
N ASP A 479 4.68 5.78 -32.67
CA ASP A 479 3.54 4.85 -32.79
C ASP A 479 2.24 5.51 -32.33
N TRP A 480 2.25 6.15 -31.15
CA TRP A 480 1.07 6.88 -30.66
C TRP A 480 0.74 8.12 -31.49
N SER A 481 1.75 8.79 -32.08
CA SER A 481 1.50 9.89 -33.01
C SER A 481 0.71 9.41 -34.22
N VAL A 482 1.14 8.29 -34.83
CA VAL A 482 0.47 7.69 -35.98
C VAL A 482 -0.93 7.20 -35.60
N ARG A 483 -1.09 6.47 -34.48
CA ARG A 483 -2.39 5.95 -34.05
C ARG A 483 -3.43 7.07 -33.83
N LEU A 484 -3.03 8.19 -33.22
CA LEU A 484 -3.98 9.25 -32.83
C LEU A 484 -4.18 10.32 -33.91
N THR A 485 -3.12 10.67 -34.65
CA THR A 485 -3.11 11.82 -35.58
C THR A 485 -2.95 11.40 -37.04
N GLY A 486 -2.52 10.16 -37.31
CA GLY A 486 -2.18 9.68 -38.65
C GLY A 486 -0.83 10.18 -39.18
N GLN A 487 -0.06 10.91 -38.38
CA GLN A 487 1.21 11.53 -38.79
C GLN A 487 2.36 11.19 -37.83
N THR A 488 3.57 11.09 -38.36
CA THR A 488 4.80 11.08 -37.54
C THR A 488 5.30 12.52 -37.38
N GLY A 489 5.88 12.83 -36.22
CA GLY A 489 6.47 14.15 -35.99
C GLY A 489 7.82 14.32 -36.69
N PRO A 490 8.15 15.52 -37.19
CA PRO A 490 9.47 15.79 -37.76
C PRO A 490 10.55 15.69 -36.66
N GLU A 491 11.57 14.84 -36.88
CA GLU A 491 12.67 14.64 -35.92
C GLU A 491 13.42 15.95 -35.59
N SER A 492 13.50 16.89 -36.55
CA SER A 492 14.24 18.14 -36.38
C SER A 492 13.65 19.07 -35.32
N GLU A 493 12.37 18.92 -34.95
CA GLU A 493 11.78 19.73 -33.87
C GLU A 493 12.38 19.39 -32.50
N TYR A 494 12.90 18.18 -32.30
CA TYR A 494 13.35 17.69 -30.99
C TYR A 494 14.76 18.11 -30.61
N GLU A 495 15.50 18.78 -31.51
CA GLU A 495 16.81 19.35 -31.23
C GLU A 495 16.74 20.80 -30.70
N SER A 496 15.53 21.37 -30.61
CA SER A 496 15.34 22.73 -30.12
C SER A 496 15.86 22.92 -28.69
N LEU A 497 16.59 24.02 -28.49
CA LEU A 497 17.10 24.47 -27.19
C LEU A 497 16.36 25.71 -26.66
N GLU A 498 15.25 26.10 -27.29
CA GLU A 498 14.46 27.29 -26.93
C GLU A 498 13.87 27.23 -25.51
N TRP A 499 13.75 26.04 -24.95
CA TRP A 499 13.30 25.85 -23.57
C TRP A 499 14.38 26.22 -22.53
N ILE A 500 15.68 26.25 -22.91
CA ILE A 500 16.78 26.44 -21.96
C ILE A 500 16.69 27.78 -21.23
N PRO A 501 16.53 28.94 -21.89
CA PRO A 501 16.45 30.22 -21.20
C PRO A 501 15.30 30.25 -20.19
N ASP A 502 14.10 29.85 -20.61
CA ASP A 502 12.89 29.85 -19.77
C ASP A 502 13.06 28.92 -18.56
N TYR A 503 13.49 27.68 -18.80
CA TYR A 503 13.59 26.66 -17.75
C TYR A 503 14.79 26.89 -16.81
N SER A 504 15.85 27.56 -17.26
CA SER A 504 17.01 27.86 -16.42
C SER A 504 16.75 28.98 -15.42
N ASN A 505 15.75 29.83 -15.70
CA ASN A 505 15.34 30.92 -14.81
C ASN A 505 14.33 30.50 -13.75
N VAL A 506 13.76 29.28 -13.85
CA VAL A 506 12.78 28.78 -12.88
C VAL A 506 13.45 28.66 -11.50
N PRO A 507 12.93 29.35 -10.47
CA PRO A 507 13.45 29.24 -9.11
C PRO A 507 13.48 27.78 -8.66
N ARG A 508 14.69 27.34 -8.31
CA ARG A 508 14.91 26.05 -7.65
C ARG A 508 14.93 26.34 -6.17
N GLY A 509 13.98 25.79 -5.43
CA GLY A 509 13.96 25.89 -3.97
C GLY A 509 15.35 25.65 -3.37
N SER A 510 15.65 26.40 -2.31
CA SER A 510 16.97 26.41 -1.69
C SER A 510 17.40 24.99 -1.27
N LYS A 511 18.72 24.79 -1.06
CA LYS A 511 19.24 23.50 -0.57
C LYS A 511 18.41 23.06 0.64
N SER A 512 17.90 21.82 0.61
CA SER A 512 17.01 21.34 1.66
C SER A 512 17.69 21.41 3.02
N GLU A 513 17.08 22.10 3.96
CA GLU A 513 17.55 22.19 5.35
C GLU A 513 17.07 20.97 6.14
N PHE A 514 17.87 20.51 7.10
CA PHE A 514 17.40 19.52 8.06
C PHE A 514 16.46 20.19 9.06
N ASP A 515 15.39 19.49 9.45
CA ASP A 515 14.51 19.97 10.51
C ASP A 515 15.29 20.23 11.80
N LYS A 516 15.05 21.38 12.45
CA LYS A 516 15.70 21.75 13.71
C LYS A 516 15.47 20.67 14.77
N GLY A 517 16.54 20.17 15.40
CA GLY A 517 16.48 19.06 16.37
C GLY A 517 16.44 17.66 15.74
N ARG A 518 16.25 17.56 14.41
CA ARG A 518 16.32 16.32 13.62
C ARG A 518 17.44 16.39 12.57
N GLY A 519 18.49 17.13 12.92
CA GLY A 519 19.75 17.16 12.16
C GLY A 519 20.28 15.75 11.92
N PRO A 520 21.22 15.57 10.98
CA PRO A 520 21.75 14.24 10.69
C PRO A 520 22.21 13.59 11.99
N LYS A 521 21.61 12.45 12.34
CA LYS A 521 22.17 11.56 13.35
C LYS A 521 23.62 11.29 12.91
N LYS A 522 24.57 11.15 13.85
CA LYS A 522 25.98 10.87 13.52
C LYS A 522 26.14 9.74 12.48
N GLN A 523 25.20 8.80 12.44
CA GLN A 523 25.11 7.72 11.46
C GLN A 523 24.66 8.16 10.06
N SER A 524 23.65 9.03 9.90
CA SER A 524 23.12 9.42 8.57
C SER A 524 23.98 10.47 7.85
N SER A 525 24.86 11.17 8.57
CA SER A 525 25.88 12.03 7.97
C SER A 525 27.10 11.28 7.45
N ASN A 526 27.21 9.96 7.64
CA ASN A 526 28.40 9.22 7.27
C ASN A 526 28.38 8.98 5.74
N PRO A 527 29.26 9.63 4.93
CA PRO A 527 29.24 9.54 3.47
C PRO A 527 29.64 8.15 2.92
N GLY A 528 29.73 7.13 3.79
CA GLY A 528 30.15 5.77 3.48
C GLY A 528 29.16 4.70 3.95
N ILE A 529 27.87 5.01 4.10
CA ILE A 529 26.86 3.96 4.32
C ILE A 529 26.76 3.13 3.04
N ASP A 530 27.28 1.91 3.08
CA ASP A 530 27.07 0.94 2.03
C ASP A 530 25.71 0.25 2.23
N TYR A 531 24.71 0.71 1.49
CA TYR A 531 23.38 0.11 1.51
C TYR A 531 23.36 -1.33 1.02
N ILE A 532 24.33 -1.75 0.21
CA ILE A 532 24.46 -3.15 -0.20
C ILE A 532 24.88 -3.96 1.02
N GLU A 533 25.87 -3.49 1.78
CA GLU A 533 26.31 -4.16 3.02
C GLU A 533 25.17 -4.27 4.04
N LEU A 534 24.46 -3.18 4.32
CA LEU A 534 23.31 -3.20 5.25
C LEU A 534 22.19 -4.12 4.76
N SER A 535 21.91 -4.12 3.45
CA SER A 535 20.91 -5.03 2.86
C SER A 535 21.34 -6.49 3.02
N MET A 536 22.62 -6.80 2.79
CA MET A 536 23.17 -8.15 2.95
C MET A 536 23.09 -8.61 4.41
N GLN A 537 23.48 -7.77 5.37
CA GLN A 537 23.36 -8.07 6.81
C GLN A 537 21.91 -8.35 7.21
N TYR A 538 20.97 -7.53 6.72
CA TYR A 538 19.54 -7.75 6.95
C TYR A 538 19.07 -9.07 6.34
N LEU A 539 19.38 -9.33 5.07
CA LEU A 539 18.95 -10.54 4.36
C LEU A 539 19.47 -11.81 5.03
N THR A 540 20.74 -11.85 5.42
CA THR A 540 21.30 -13.01 6.14
C THR A 540 20.54 -13.27 7.44
N THR A 541 20.21 -12.23 8.19
CA THR A 541 19.44 -12.35 9.45
C THR A 541 18.00 -12.78 9.17
N ALA A 542 17.34 -12.16 8.19
CA ALA A 542 15.96 -12.45 7.84
C ALA A 542 15.79 -13.88 7.32
N PHE A 543 16.66 -14.35 6.43
CA PHE A 543 16.64 -15.72 5.91
C PHE A 543 16.85 -16.75 7.01
N GLY A 544 17.84 -16.55 7.88
CA GLY A 544 18.05 -17.44 9.03
C GLY A 544 16.90 -17.45 10.04
N THR A 545 16.14 -16.36 10.15
CA THR A 545 14.89 -16.33 10.93
C THR A 545 13.79 -17.10 10.21
N LEU A 546 13.54 -16.83 8.92
CA LEU A 546 12.48 -17.46 8.14
C LEU A 546 12.65 -18.99 8.08
N GLU A 547 13.87 -19.48 7.88
CA GLU A 547 14.21 -20.91 7.85
C GLU A 547 13.78 -21.67 9.12
N ARG A 548 13.71 -21.00 10.28
CA ARG A 548 13.24 -21.61 11.54
C ARG A 548 11.73 -21.85 11.58
N TYR A 549 10.98 -21.18 10.72
CA TYR A 549 9.52 -21.30 10.60
C TYR A 549 9.10 -22.11 9.37
N MET A 550 10.06 -22.68 8.63
CA MET A 550 9.77 -23.49 7.45
C MET A 550 9.59 -24.97 7.81
N PRO A 551 8.76 -25.72 7.05
CA PRO A 551 8.69 -27.16 7.16
C PRO A 551 10.05 -27.80 6.90
N THR A 552 10.43 -28.80 7.71
CA THR A 552 11.70 -29.52 7.58
C THR A 552 11.90 -30.13 6.18
N SER A 553 10.82 -30.52 5.51
CA SER A 553 10.85 -31.07 4.15
C SER A 553 11.34 -30.08 3.10
N LEU A 554 11.15 -28.78 3.29
CA LEU A 554 11.50 -27.72 2.33
C LEU A 554 12.73 -26.91 2.75
N LEU A 555 13.27 -27.16 3.95
CA LEU A 555 14.34 -26.35 4.53
C LEU A 555 15.61 -26.34 3.66
N ASN A 556 15.99 -27.48 3.08
CA ASN A 556 17.19 -27.57 2.24
C ASN A 556 17.06 -26.78 0.94
N ASP A 557 15.90 -26.86 0.29
CA ASP A 557 15.62 -26.17 -0.97
C ASP A 557 15.54 -24.66 -0.71
N MET A 558 14.83 -24.24 0.34
CA MET A 558 14.74 -22.83 0.73
C MET A 558 16.09 -22.24 1.15
N SER A 559 16.89 -22.97 1.93
CA SER A 559 18.25 -22.54 2.29
C SER A 559 19.16 -22.39 1.07
N SER A 560 18.94 -23.22 0.05
CA SER A 560 19.68 -23.13 -1.22
C SER A 560 19.24 -21.93 -2.04
N LEU A 561 17.93 -21.66 -2.13
CA LEU A 561 17.37 -20.46 -2.73
C LEU A 561 17.87 -19.19 -2.04
N HIS A 562 17.82 -19.11 -0.71
CA HIS A 562 18.31 -17.97 0.07
C HIS A 562 19.79 -17.69 -0.19
N ARG A 563 20.65 -18.73 -0.22
CA ARG A 563 22.07 -18.58 -0.59
C ARG A 563 22.23 -18.08 -2.03
N ALA A 564 21.43 -18.57 -2.98
CA ALA A 564 21.46 -18.11 -4.36
C ALA A 564 21.08 -16.63 -4.47
N VAL A 565 20.07 -16.17 -3.72
CA VAL A 565 19.66 -14.76 -3.64
C VAL A 565 20.79 -13.90 -3.08
N LEU A 566 21.38 -14.27 -1.94
CA LEU A 566 22.53 -13.55 -1.34
C LEU A 566 23.69 -13.43 -2.33
N ASN A 567 24.04 -14.51 -3.03
CA ASN A 567 25.10 -14.52 -4.04
C ASN A 567 24.78 -13.57 -5.20
N ARG A 568 23.54 -13.51 -5.66
CA ARG A 568 23.12 -12.59 -6.73
C ARG A 568 23.12 -11.13 -6.28
N VAL A 569 22.73 -10.84 -5.04
CA VAL A 569 22.77 -9.49 -4.45
C VAL A 569 24.22 -9.03 -4.32
N SER A 570 25.09 -9.86 -3.74
CA SER A 570 26.53 -9.56 -3.63
C SER A 570 27.22 -9.35 -4.98
N ALA A 571 26.76 -10.04 -6.04
CA ALA A 571 27.27 -9.88 -7.39
C ALA A 571 26.65 -8.70 -8.17
N GLY A 572 25.78 -7.89 -7.56
CA GLY A 572 25.09 -6.79 -8.22
C GLY A 572 24.10 -7.22 -9.30
N LYS A 573 23.73 -8.50 -9.35
CA LYS A 573 22.74 -9.06 -10.29
C LYS A 573 21.32 -8.92 -9.76
N PHE A 574 21.18 -8.74 -8.45
CA PHE A 574 19.91 -8.49 -7.78
C PHE A 574 19.89 -7.10 -7.14
N ILE A 575 18.74 -6.42 -7.21
CA ILE A 575 18.54 -5.13 -6.55
C ILE A 575 18.33 -5.41 -5.05
N PRO A 576 19.27 -5.03 -4.16
CA PRO A 576 19.23 -5.45 -2.76
C PRO A 576 17.94 -5.03 -2.06
N GLY A 577 17.46 -3.82 -2.33
CA GLY A 577 16.24 -3.29 -1.74
C GLY A 577 14.99 -4.13 -2.03
N TYR A 578 14.88 -4.72 -3.23
CA TYR A 578 13.73 -5.58 -3.58
C TYR A 578 13.77 -6.90 -2.82
N ALA A 579 14.94 -7.52 -2.70
CA ALA A 579 15.11 -8.71 -1.87
C ALA A 579 14.80 -8.40 -0.39
N VAL A 580 15.30 -7.27 0.13
CA VAL A 580 15.01 -6.82 1.50
C VAL A 580 13.50 -6.66 1.73
N ALA A 581 12.80 -5.98 0.81
CA ALA A 581 11.35 -5.79 0.91
C ALA A 581 10.57 -7.11 0.98
N LYS A 582 10.92 -8.08 0.13
CA LYS A 582 10.28 -9.40 0.09
C LYS A 582 10.54 -10.20 1.36
N ALA A 583 11.79 -10.25 1.81
CA ALA A 583 12.17 -10.90 3.06
C ALA A 583 11.51 -10.23 4.27
N ALA A 584 11.46 -8.90 4.31
CA ALA A 584 10.79 -8.14 5.36
C ALA A 584 9.28 -8.40 5.39
N SER A 585 8.63 -8.45 4.22
CA SER A 585 7.20 -8.77 4.11
C SER A 585 6.88 -10.20 4.57
N ALA A 586 7.79 -11.16 4.34
CA ALA A 586 7.66 -12.52 4.87
C ALA A 586 7.90 -12.57 6.38
N ILE A 587 8.86 -11.81 6.89
CA ILE A 587 9.11 -11.70 8.35
C ILE A 587 7.89 -11.10 9.07
N ASP A 588 7.15 -10.18 8.44
CA ASP A 588 5.95 -9.56 9.04
C ASP A 588 4.86 -10.58 9.41
N VAL A 589 4.84 -11.78 8.81
CA VAL A 589 3.95 -12.89 9.21
C VAL A 589 4.20 -13.27 10.68
N PHE A 590 5.46 -13.30 11.09
CA PHE A 590 5.91 -13.78 12.41
C PHE A 590 6.33 -12.65 13.36
N PHE A 591 6.77 -11.52 12.85
CA PHE A 591 7.29 -10.41 13.64
C PHE A 591 6.89 -9.07 13.00
N PRO A 592 5.60 -8.71 13.01
CA PRO A 592 5.18 -7.42 12.49
C PRO A 592 5.85 -6.30 13.29
N ARG A 593 6.45 -5.34 12.58
CA ARG A 593 7.12 -4.16 13.18
C ARG A 593 6.17 -3.00 13.49
N ALA A 594 4.90 -3.16 13.17
CA ALA A 594 3.95 -2.16 13.59
C ALA A 594 3.78 -2.18 15.11
N ASN A 595 3.60 -1.00 15.68
CA ASN A 595 2.95 -0.84 16.98
C ASN A 595 1.62 -1.64 16.99
N THR A 596 1.20 -2.16 18.15
CA THR A 596 0.04 -3.06 18.35
C THR A 596 -1.33 -2.51 17.89
N GLY A 597 -1.37 -1.33 17.25
CA GLY A 597 -2.58 -0.67 16.79
C GLY A 597 -3.55 -0.39 17.93
N ASN A 598 -4.70 0.18 17.60
CA ASN A 598 -5.86 0.14 18.49
C ASN A 598 -6.90 -0.77 17.82
N PRO A 599 -7.16 -1.98 18.34
CA PRO A 599 -8.22 -2.81 17.79
C PRO A 599 -9.56 -2.11 17.91
N ARG A 600 -10.35 -2.12 16.83
CA ARG A 600 -11.75 -1.71 16.86
C ARG A 600 -12.64 -2.95 16.76
N TYR A 601 -13.44 -3.19 17.77
CA TYR A 601 -14.33 -4.35 17.82
C TYR A 601 -15.72 -3.97 17.30
N LEU A 602 -16.13 -4.59 16.20
CA LEU A 602 -17.46 -4.42 15.62
C LEU A 602 -18.30 -5.68 15.85
N LYS A 603 -19.62 -5.52 15.96
CA LYS A 603 -20.57 -6.61 16.18
C LYS A 603 -21.73 -6.47 15.20
N CYS A 604 -22.11 -7.56 14.55
CA CYS A 604 -23.29 -7.61 13.69
C CYS A 604 -24.55 -8.06 14.43
N ARG A 605 -24.42 -8.78 15.56
CA ARG A 605 -25.57 -9.15 16.40
C ARG A 605 -25.76 -8.16 17.56
N THR A 606 -26.86 -7.43 17.55
CA THR A 606 -27.40 -6.78 18.76
C THR A 606 -28.01 -7.86 19.66
N LYS A 607 -27.25 -8.39 20.63
CA LYS A 607 -27.91 -9.12 21.72
C LYS A 607 -28.90 -8.17 22.40
N PRO A 608 -30.16 -8.58 22.66
CA PRO A 608 -30.99 -7.85 23.61
C PRO A 608 -30.23 -7.84 24.93
N SER A 609 -29.93 -6.65 25.43
CA SER A 609 -29.10 -6.43 26.61
C SER A 609 -29.76 -7.05 27.84
N SER A 610 -29.49 -8.32 28.11
CA SER A 610 -29.53 -8.82 29.49
C SER A 610 -28.32 -8.22 30.20
N GLY A 611 -28.55 -7.56 31.33
CA GLY A 611 -27.58 -6.72 32.04
C GLY A 611 -26.32 -7.47 32.48
N ALA A 612 -25.37 -7.65 31.56
CA ALA A 612 -24.04 -8.07 31.86
C ALA A 612 -23.27 -6.86 32.40
N ILE A 613 -22.90 -6.96 33.67
CA ILE A 613 -22.02 -6.04 34.37
C ILE A 613 -20.69 -5.99 33.58
N PRO A 614 -20.12 -4.80 33.31
CA PRO A 614 -18.83 -4.68 32.65
C PRO A 614 -17.77 -5.42 33.47
N THR A 615 -17.13 -6.42 32.87
CA THR A 615 -15.85 -6.91 33.39
C THR A 615 -14.85 -5.77 33.29
N SER A 616 -14.24 -5.45 34.44
CA SER A 616 -13.26 -4.39 34.68
C SER A 616 -12.34 -4.11 33.50
N ASP A 617 -12.17 -2.82 33.19
CA ASP A 617 -11.22 -2.28 32.23
C ASP A 617 -9.87 -3.02 32.27
N THR A 618 -9.61 -3.81 31.23
CA THR A 618 -8.24 -4.14 30.83
C THR A 618 -7.63 -2.87 30.27
N SER A 619 -7.01 -2.08 31.14
CA SER A 619 -6.19 -0.94 30.76
C SER A 619 -5.07 -1.40 29.82
N SER A 620 -5.20 -1.15 28.52
CA SER A 620 -4.09 -1.27 27.58
C SER A 620 -3.19 -0.05 27.77
N PHE A 621 -2.00 -0.26 28.32
CA PHE A 621 -1.04 0.82 28.55
C PHE A 621 -0.16 1.07 27.32
N SER A 622 0.08 2.34 27.04
CA SER A 622 1.07 2.79 26.07
C SER A 622 2.45 2.86 26.72
N ILE A 623 3.44 2.22 26.09
CA ILE A 623 4.85 2.38 26.43
C ILE A 623 5.25 3.81 26.03
N GLN A 624 5.74 4.64 26.96
CA GLN A 624 6.46 5.86 26.60
C GLN A 624 7.76 5.43 25.89
N ARG A 625 7.73 5.46 24.55
CA ARG A 625 8.86 5.20 23.68
C ARG A 625 9.71 6.47 23.58
N ASP A 626 11.03 6.32 23.70
CA ASP A 626 11.95 7.30 23.12
C ASP A 626 11.71 7.25 21.60
N GLU A 627 11.20 8.34 21.01
CA GLU A 627 10.59 8.43 19.67
C GLU A 627 11.47 7.97 18.49
N PHE A 628 12.66 7.42 18.76
CA PHE A 628 13.69 7.12 17.76
C PHE A 628 14.50 5.84 18.00
N LYS A 629 14.16 5.01 19.00
CA LYS A 629 14.78 3.68 19.18
C LYS A 629 13.71 2.59 19.19
N ASP A 630 13.07 2.45 18.04
CA ASP A 630 12.12 1.39 17.70
C ASP A 630 12.82 0.03 17.61
N LEU A 631 13.09 -0.58 18.77
CA LEU A 631 13.04 -2.04 18.85
C LEU A 631 11.66 -2.36 19.39
N ASP A 632 10.80 -2.94 18.56
CA ASP A 632 9.53 -3.49 19.03
C ASP A 632 9.82 -4.59 20.03
N PHE A 633 9.35 -4.34 21.24
CA PHE A 633 9.38 -5.33 22.29
C PHE A 633 8.14 -6.21 22.14
N PRO A 634 8.26 -7.54 22.31
CA PRO A 634 7.09 -8.41 22.41
C PRO A 634 6.12 -7.78 23.40
N SER A 635 4.88 -7.56 22.99
CA SER A 635 3.83 -7.02 23.86
C SER A 635 3.60 -8.03 24.98
N GLY A 636 4.28 -7.82 26.10
CA GLY A 636 4.07 -8.60 27.30
C GLY A 636 2.89 -8.04 28.08
N GLN A 637 1.88 -8.86 28.38
CA GLN A 637 0.80 -8.47 29.26
C GLN A 637 1.20 -8.79 30.70
N LEU A 638 1.42 -7.75 31.52
CA LEU A 638 1.65 -7.92 32.95
C LEU A 638 0.31 -8.17 33.64
N ARG A 639 0.09 -9.38 34.12
CA ARG A 639 -1.06 -9.75 34.94
C ARG A 639 -0.65 -9.79 36.39
N ILE A 640 -1.48 -9.22 37.26
CA ILE A 640 -1.32 -9.32 38.71
C ILE A 640 -2.52 -10.12 39.21
N GLU A 641 -2.23 -11.30 39.74
CA GLU A 641 -3.22 -12.23 40.28
C GLU A 641 -3.05 -12.28 41.81
N GLN A 642 -4.17 -12.37 42.53
CA GLN A 642 -4.18 -12.47 43.99
C GLN A 642 -4.64 -13.86 44.39
N GLU A 643 -3.83 -14.54 45.23
CA GLU A 643 -4.17 -15.82 45.83
C GLU A 643 -3.93 -15.75 47.33
N GLU A 644 -4.98 -15.86 48.14
CA GLU A 644 -4.92 -15.80 49.61
C GLU A 644 -4.03 -14.64 50.14
N ASN A 645 -2.81 -14.98 50.58
CA ASN A 645 -1.82 -14.09 51.18
C ASN A 645 -0.67 -13.74 50.22
N ILE A 646 -0.82 -13.92 48.90
CA ILE A 646 0.18 -13.54 47.91
C ILE A 646 -0.43 -12.76 46.74
N LEU A 647 0.36 -11.80 46.22
CA LEU A 647 0.16 -11.27 44.87
C LEU A 647 1.24 -11.84 43.96
N ILE A 648 0.85 -12.36 42.81
CA ILE A 648 1.75 -12.85 41.77
C ILE A 648 1.64 -11.90 40.59
N ALA A 649 2.74 -11.26 40.23
CA ALA A 649 2.81 -10.44 39.02
C ALA A 649 3.58 -11.20 37.95
N THR A 650 2.89 -11.60 36.89
CA THR A 650 3.40 -12.45 35.81
C THR A 650 3.36 -11.70 34.47
N LEU A 651 4.47 -11.72 33.73
CA LEU A 651 4.52 -11.16 32.38
C LEU A 651 4.21 -12.25 31.34
N HIS A 652 2.99 -12.22 30.79
CA HIS A 652 2.55 -13.12 29.72
C HIS A 652 2.93 -12.59 28.34
N GLY A 653 2.98 -13.45 27.31
CA GLY A 653 3.20 -13.03 25.91
C GLY A 653 4.67 -12.84 25.51
N PHE A 654 5.62 -12.98 26.44
CA PHE A 654 7.01 -13.24 26.07
C PHE A 654 7.17 -14.74 25.82
N LEU A 655 7.47 -15.13 24.57
CA LEU A 655 7.76 -16.52 24.20
C LEU A 655 8.71 -17.13 25.24
N SER A 656 8.25 -18.21 25.85
CA SER A 656 8.82 -18.93 27.00
C SER A 656 10.16 -19.62 26.74
N ASN A 657 10.96 -19.12 25.79
CA ASN A 657 12.39 -19.39 25.72
C ASN A 657 13.09 -18.60 26.84
N SER A 658 12.85 -19.01 28.10
CA SER A 658 13.38 -18.38 29.33
C SER A 658 14.88 -18.19 29.33
N ASN A 659 15.62 -18.93 28.48
CA ASN A 659 17.07 -18.88 28.39
C ASN A 659 17.62 -17.63 27.68
N LEU A 660 16.77 -16.84 27.00
CA LEU A 660 17.22 -15.68 26.21
C LEU A 660 16.98 -14.33 26.88
N ASN A 661 16.14 -14.28 27.93
CA ASN A 661 15.70 -13.03 28.55
C ASN A 661 15.86 -13.07 30.07
N GLU A 662 16.15 -11.91 30.64
CA GLU A 662 16.13 -11.68 32.08
C GLU A 662 15.10 -10.59 32.43
N PHE A 663 14.43 -10.76 33.56
CA PHE A 663 13.33 -9.92 34.03
C PHE A 663 13.65 -9.33 35.40
N ALA A 664 13.47 -8.02 35.55
CA ALA A 664 13.56 -7.33 36.83
C ALA A 664 12.21 -6.72 37.20
N PHE A 665 11.76 -6.93 38.44
CA PHE A 665 10.47 -6.45 38.94
C PHE A 665 10.68 -5.42 40.05
N TYR A 666 9.94 -4.33 39.99
CA TYR A 666 9.92 -3.28 41.00
C TYR A 666 8.48 -3.11 41.48
N THR A 667 8.24 -3.46 42.73
CA THR A 667 6.91 -3.41 43.33
C THR A 667 6.79 -2.15 44.19
N TYR A 668 5.69 -1.43 44.00
CA TYR A 668 5.32 -0.25 44.76
C TYR A 668 4.00 -0.49 45.48
N LYS A 669 3.86 0.09 46.67
CA LYS A 669 2.64 0.14 47.47
C LYS A 669 2.36 1.62 47.76
N ASN A 670 1.20 2.12 47.37
CA ASN A 670 0.83 3.54 47.51
C ASN A 670 1.93 4.49 46.98
N SER A 671 2.49 4.17 45.81
CA SER A 671 3.64 4.86 45.17
C SER A 671 5.00 4.75 45.87
N GLU A 672 5.10 4.08 47.03
CA GLU A 672 6.38 3.79 47.69
C GLU A 672 6.93 2.43 47.23
N ARG A 673 8.20 2.36 46.82
CA ARG A 673 8.80 1.09 46.37
C ARG A 673 9.08 0.17 47.56
N ILE A 674 8.41 -0.96 47.62
CA ILE A 674 8.52 -1.93 48.73
C ILE A 674 9.38 -3.16 48.41
N ALA A 675 9.55 -3.51 47.14
CA ALA A 675 10.35 -4.66 46.74
C ALA A 675 11.06 -4.47 45.40
N THR A 676 12.17 -5.19 45.22
CA THR A 676 12.92 -5.25 43.96
C THR A 676 13.45 -6.65 43.74
N GLN A 677 13.05 -7.28 42.64
CA GLN A 677 13.66 -8.50 42.12
C GLN A 677 14.57 -8.09 40.97
N TRP A 678 15.87 -8.31 41.13
CA TRP A 678 16.83 -8.09 40.04
C TRP A 678 16.67 -9.14 38.95
N TYR A 679 17.18 -8.80 37.76
CA TYR A 679 17.19 -9.60 36.54
C TYR A 679 17.41 -11.10 36.80
N SER A 680 16.37 -11.88 36.51
CA SER A 680 16.32 -13.35 36.57
C SER A 680 15.62 -13.93 35.35
N ASP A 681 15.77 -15.21 35.07
CA ASP A 681 15.02 -15.94 34.03
C ASP A 681 13.52 -16.12 34.33
N LYS A 682 13.09 -15.83 35.56
CA LYS A 682 11.70 -15.93 35.99
C LYS A 682 10.85 -14.77 35.45
N PRO A 683 9.80 -15.04 34.64
CA PRO A 683 8.91 -14.00 34.12
C PRO A 683 7.82 -13.59 35.14
N TYR A 684 8.08 -13.77 36.43
CA TYR A 684 7.15 -13.40 37.49
C TYR A 684 7.88 -12.95 38.77
N THR A 685 7.14 -12.23 39.62
CA THR A 685 7.52 -11.94 41.00
C THR A 685 6.36 -12.23 41.95
N VAL A 686 6.68 -12.57 43.19
CA VAL A 686 5.70 -12.90 44.24
C VAL A 686 5.85 -11.92 45.40
N ILE A 687 4.75 -11.30 45.81
CA ILE A 687 4.66 -10.40 46.95
C ILE A 687 3.91 -11.13 48.05
N TRP A 688 4.55 -11.35 49.19
CA TRP A 688 3.98 -12.07 50.31
C TRP A 688 3.30 -11.13 51.29
N ASN A 689 2.15 -11.57 51.82
CA ASN A 689 1.30 -10.87 52.79
C ASN A 689 0.97 -9.43 52.33
N PRO A 690 0.28 -9.26 51.19
CA PRO A 690 -0.12 -7.94 50.75
C PRO A 690 -1.15 -7.32 51.72
N ASP A 691 -1.02 -6.04 52.02
CA ASP A 691 -1.98 -5.31 52.84
C ASP A 691 -3.30 -5.15 52.08
N HIS A 692 -4.40 -5.48 52.76
CA HIS A 692 -5.75 -5.12 52.32
C HIS A 692 -5.88 -3.59 52.20
N ASP A 693 -6.72 -3.12 51.29
CA ASP A 693 -6.98 -1.70 50.98
C ASP A 693 -5.81 -0.87 50.40
N ALA A 694 -4.64 -1.48 50.15
CA ALA A 694 -3.51 -0.78 49.53
C ALA A 694 -3.51 -0.87 47.99
N GLU A 695 -2.99 0.17 47.35
CA GLU A 695 -2.75 0.16 45.89
C GLU A 695 -1.36 -0.39 45.61
N TYR A 696 -1.28 -1.46 44.83
CA TYR A 696 -0.04 -2.04 44.39
C TYR A 696 0.23 -1.70 42.92
N SER A 697 1.47 -1.38 42.60
CA SER A 697 1.92 -1.28 41.21
C SER A 697 3.20 -2.07 41.00
N VAL A 698 3.31 -2.75 39.87
CA VAL A 698 4.49 -3.53 39.51
C VAL A 698 5.04 -2.98 38.21
N GLN A 699 6.32 -2.62 38.21
CA GLN A 699 7.08 -2.28 37.01
C GLN A 699 8.01 -3.43 36.66
N VAL A 700 7.98 -3.89 35.42
CA VAL A 700 8.82 -4.96 34.92
C VAL A 700 9.75 -4.41 33.87
N PHE A 701 11.02 -4.78 33.95
CA PHE A 701 12.01 -4.52 32.92
C PHE A 701 12.48 -5.84 32.35
N VAL A 702 12.61 -5.91 31.03
CA VAL A 702 13.13 -7.08 30.33
C VAL A 702 14.47 -6.72 29.73
N ARG A 703 15.43 -7.64 29.70
CA ARG A 703 16.69 -7.48 28.97
C ARG A 703 17.14 -8.80 28.35
N SER A 704 18.04 -8.72 27.37
CA SER A 704 18.67 -9.90 26.77
C SER A 704 19.60 -10.53 27.79
N ALA A 705 19.47 -11.84 28.01
CA ALA A 705 20.39 -12.57 28.86
C ALA A 705 21.83 -12.53 28.31
N GLU A 706 21.97 -12.58 26.98
CA GLU A 706 23.26 -12.59 26.28
C GLU A 706 23.90 -11.19 26.22
N SER A 707 23.19 -10.20 25.66
CA SER A 707 23.77 -8.87 25.41
C SER A 707 23.66 -7.91 26.60
N LYS A 708 22.90 -8.28 27.64
CA LYS A 708 22.53 -7.42 28.78
C LYS A 708 21.85 -6.10 28.40
N ARG A 709 21.47 -5.92 27.13
CA ARG A 709 20.76 -4.74 26.64
C ARG A 709 19.29 -4.81 27.04
N MET A 710 18.76 -3.71 27.57
CA MET A 710 17.34 -3.60 27.95
C MET A 710 16.45 -3.79 26.72
N ILE A 711 15.48 -4.71 26.83
CA ILE A 711 14.47 -5.09 25.84
C ILE A 711 13.06 -4.64 26.29
N GLY A 712 12.93 -3.62 27.14
CA GLY A 712 11.63 -3.00 27.40
C GLY A 712 11.22 -2.89 28.86
N LYS A 713 10.08 -2.22 29.05
CA LYS A 713 9.49 -1.88 30.36
C LYS A 713 7.96 -1.99 30.29
N CYS A 714 7.34 -2.64 31.27
CA CYS A 714 5.89 -2.73 31.46
C CYS A 714 5.52 -2.25 32.87
N ILE A 715 4.34 -1.64 33.05
CA ILE A 715 3.84 -1.17 34.35
C ILE A 715 2.36 -1.54 34.46
N GLN A 716 1.94 -2.14 35.58
CA GLN A 716 0.55 -2.44 35.88
C GLN A 716 0.22 -1.99 37.32
N GLN A 717 -0.98 -1.44 37.51
CA GLN A 717 -1.54 -1.06 38.81
C GLN A 717 -2.74 -1.94 39.13
N VAL A 718 -2.84 -2.40 40.39
CA VAL A 718 -3.99 -3.12 40.93
C VAL A 718 -4.25 -2.63 42.35
N ARG A 719 -5.51 -2.34 42.66
CA ARG A 719 -5.96 -2.07 44.01
C ARG A 719 -6.51 -3.35 44.62
N ILE A 720 -5.99 -3.75 45.77
CA ILE A 720 -6.49 -4.93 46.47
C ILE A 720 -7.73 -4.53 47.27
N PRO A 721 -8.88 -5.16 47.05
CA PRO A 721 -10.10 -4.90 47.81
C PRO A 721 -10.04 -5.43 49.25
#